data_AF-A0A1V5QXG7-F1
#
_entry.id   AF-A0A1V5QXG7-F1
#
_cell.length_a   1.000
_cell.length_b   1.000
_cell.length_c   1.000
_cell.angle_alpha   90.00
_cell.angle_beta   90.00
_cell.angle_gamma   90.00
#
_symmetry.space_group_name_H-M   'P 1'
#
loop_
_entity.id
_entity.type
_entity.pdbx_description
1 polymer ?
#
loop_
_entity_poly.entity_id
_entity_poly.type
_entity_poly.pdbx_seq_one_letter_code
_entity_poly.pdbx_strand_id
1 'polypeptide(L)'
;MSIHLQPTRWVKSFIRKFLNRRGYLVVRTELFTADQAELQQLRHAVQGAAAPVASADLLELLSQPVPSPSRPAAGLYTPIFSYDGLINDPKVIHNHDFMRNPRYIKAYEVAERALGYDHKMFWRLHVALWCATQAQKLPGDFVECGVWRGFLATAIMNYIPWPSEDKQFYLFDTWEGLDERFLTEGERNNKAKLEHFKPYYANQYESVKTHFSNYPNVHLIKGSVPETLGTVEIGSISYLSLDMNCAPPELAAAEYFWDRIVPGGMILLDDYGFVSYEDQKRGFDDFAAKHGVEILALPTGQGLLIKPASTEHSQQIRATFGNVAGVEAVMRSVVKILTQEGINSQPNAETNIGNLVGLYHGYRSAYHAVSQNKFARVNESEQARAAYTSQAKSRTYLPTMLKPRQLAFMHIGKTAGTSFHYLLRRAMPLAAVFNGSPEQYDLVTKEGLEEYDLLLGHFSFWQSQKFRRNKYLITFLREPVDRVVSSYFFLRSWKGVIDDTNREAIEASRQLDLMDFVRSNVAHVRAIVENHQTYVLGADWRTPRSQIKPSLLEEAIQHLQSIQFVGLTERYDESVRLIFSDIELDDVPPIERLNFTPQRPAINDISMEVRSLIEEKNQFDIRLYEEARRLFDEQASRIKGFGQR
;
A
#
# COMPACT_ATOMS: atom_id res chain seq x y z
N MET A 1 -25.59 -42.28 15.71
CA MET A 1 -25.54 -41.22 16.75
C MET A 1 -26.50 -40.12 16.35
N SER A 2 -27.62 -40.02 17.06
CA SER A 2 -28.64 -38.99 16.84
C SER A 2 -28.15 -37.66 17.40
N ILE A 3 -27.81 -36.70 16.54
CA ILE A 3 -27.41 -35.37 16.97
C ILE A 3 -28.69 -34.58 17.28
N HIS A 4 -29.02 -34.44 18.56
CA HIS A 4 -30.00 -33.47 19.04
C HIS A 4 -29.38 -32.07 19.00
N LEU A 5 -29.52 -31.37 17.87
CA LEU A 5 -29.28 -29.93 17.80
C LEU A 5 -30.47 -29.21 18.45
N GLN A 6 -30.29 -28.71 19.68
CA GLN A 6 -31.19 -27.71 20.26
C GLN A 6 -31.09 -26.42 19.41
N PRO A 7 -32.19 -25.90 18.84
CA PRO A 7 -32.12 -24.70 18.00
C PRO A 7 -31.65 -23.50 18.80
N THR A 8 -30.54 -22.89 18.39
CA THR A 8 -30.02 -21.66 19.01
C THR A 8 -31.03 -20.51 18.91
N ARG A 9 -30.94 -19.58 19.86
CA ARG A 9 -31.82 -18.39 19.98
C ARG A 9 -31.91 -17.57 18.68
N TRP A 10 -30.89 -17.65 17.84
CA TRP A 10 -30.81 -17.03 16.52
C TRP A 10 -31.75 -17.67 15.49
N VAL A 11 -31.82 -19.00 15.41
CA VAL A 11 -32.72 -19.73 14.50
C VAL A 11 -34.18 -19.46 14.86
N LYS A 12 -34.50 -19.46 16.16
CA LYS A 12 -35.85 -19.08 16.65
C LYS A 12 -36.18 -17.61 16.34
N SER A 13 -35.21 -16.70 16.41
CA SER A 13 -35.38 -15.27 16.07
C SER A 13 -35.55 -15.04 14.56
N PHE A 14 -34.80 -15.76 13.72
CA PHE A 14 -34.90 -15.70 12.26
C PHE A 14 -36.26 -16.18 11.76
N ILE A 15 -36.71 -17.35 12.24
CA ILE A 15 -38.03 -17.92 11.91
C ILE A 15 -39.16 -16.98 12.39
N ARG A 16 -39.04 -16.42 13.60
CA ARG A 16 -40.04 -15.49 14.16
C ARG A 16 -40.10 -14.15 13.42
N LYS A 17 -38.97 -13.65 12.89
CA LYS A 17 -38.93 -12.46 12.04
C LYS A 17 -39.45 -12.71 10.62
N PHE A 18 -39.21 -13.91 10.08
CA PHE A 18 -39.64 -14.33 8.75
C PHE A 18 -41.16 -14.56 8.68
N LEU A 19 -41.75 -15.18 9.72
CA LEU A 19 -43.19 -15.44 9.78
C LEU A 19 -44.03 -14.20 10.15
N ASN A 20 -43.49 -13.24 10.92
CA ASN A 20 -44.23 -12.05 11.37
C ASN A 20 -44.26 -10.89 10.37
N ARG A 21 -43.46 -10.91 9.29
CA ARG A 21 -43.49 -9.86 8.27
C ARG A 21 -44.17 -10.39 7.01
N ARG A 22 -45.48 -10.12 6.91
CA ARG A 22 -46.19 -10.13 5.62
C ARG A 22 -45.38 -9.25 4.65
N GLY A 23 -45.02 -9.87 3.53
CA GLY A 23 -44.10 -9.44 2.49
C GLY A 23 -43.74 -7.97 2.45
N TYR A 24 -42.45 -7.68 2.61
CA TYR A 24 -41.72 -6.61 1.92
C TYR A 24 -40.23 -6.86 2.17
N LEU A 25 -39.57 -7.59 1.26
CA LEU A 25 -38.14 -7.37 1.03
C LEU A 25 -38.02 -6.59 -0.26
N VAL A 26 -37.95 -5.27 -0.10
CA VAL A 26 -37.57 -4.33 -1.15
C VAL A 26 -36.10 -4.57 -1.47
N VAL A 27 -35.84 -5.22 -2.59
CA VAL A 27 -34.57 -5.09 -3.31
C VAL A 27 -34.86 -4.17 -4.50
N ARG A 28 -34.64 -2.86 -4.33
CA ARG A 28 -34.25 -1.97 -5.43
C ARG A 28 -32.88 -2.50 -5.89
N THR A 29 -32.56 -2.70 -7.17
CA THR A 29 -32.83 -1.89 -8.37
C THR A 29 -32.50 -2.74 -9.62
N GLU A 30 -33.03 -2.35 -10.79
CA GLU A 30 -32.61 -2.81 -12.15
C GLU A 30 -33.01 -4.23 -12.60
N LEU A 31 -34.30 -4.51 -12.76
CA LEU A 31 -34.79 -5.61 -13.61
C LEU A 31 -36.12 -5.30 -14.31
N PHE A 32 -36.44 -4.02 -14.49
CA PHE A 32 -37.63 -3.57 -15.22
C PHE A 32 -37.21 -2.83 -16.49
N THR A 33 -36.79 -3.57 -17.53
CA THR A 33 -36.85 -3.18 -18.96
C THR A 33 -36.23 -4.29 -19.84
N ALA A 34 -36.89 -5.43 -19.98
CA ALA A 34 -36.55 -6.40 -21.05
C ALA A 34 -37.83 -6.74 -21.81
N ASP A 35 -37.80 -6.54 -23.12
CA ASP A 35 -38.95 -6.72 -24.02
C ASP A 35 -39.17 -8.22 -24.36
N GLN A 36 -40.41 -8.59 -24.65
CA GLN A 36 -40.85 -9.96 -24.96
C GLN A 36 -40.08 -10.61 -26.12
N ALA A 37 -39.49 -9.81 -27.01
CA ALA A 37 -38.65 -10.30 -28.10
C ALA A 37 -37.33 -10.94 -27.62
N GLU A 38 -36.71 -10.41 -26.55
CA GLU A 38 -35.45 -10.94 -25.99
C GLU A 38 -35.68 -12.28 -25.26
N LEU A 39 -36.85 -12.46 -24.65
CA LEU A 39 -37.25 -13.71 -23.99
C LEU A 39 -37.45 -14.87 -24.99
N GLN A 40 -37.78 -14.57 -26.24
CA GLN A 40 -38.03 -15.59 -27.26
C GLN A 40 -36.73 -16.08 -27.93
N GLN A 41 -35.72 -15.21 -28.06
CA GLN A 41 -34.38 -15.62 -28.52
C GLN A 41 -33.65 -16.50 -27.50
N LEU A 42 -33.82 -16.21 -26.19
CA LEU A 42 -33.28 -17.02 -25.10
C LEU A 42 -33.84 -18.45 -25.06
N ARG A 43 -35.10 -18.66 -25.45
CA ARG A 43 -35.70 -20.01 -25.51
C ARG A 43 -35.12 -20.88 -26.62
N HIS A 44 -34.69 -20.27 -27.73
CA HIS A 44 -34.10 -21.00 -28.86
C HIS A 44 -32.65 -21.43 -28.58
N ALA A 45 -31.88 -20.62 -27.86
CA ALA A 45 -30.49 -20.93 -27.51
C ALA A 45 -30.35 -22.12 -26.54
N VAL A 46 -31.37 -22.35 -25.70
CA VAL A 46 -31.34 -23.39 -24.65
C VAL A 46 -31.62 -24.81 -25.18
N GLN A 47 -32.17 -24.96 -26.38
CA GLN A 47 -32.47 -26.28 -26.95
C GLN A 47 -31.29 -26.94 -27.70
N GLY A 48 -30.13 -26.27 -27.79
CA GLY A 48 -29.08 -26.64 -28.75
C GLY A 48 -27.78 -27.28 -28.24
N ALA A 49 -27.50 -27.37 -26.93
CA ALA A 49 -26.15 -27.76 -26.48
C ALA A 49 -26.14 -28.91 -25.47
N ALA A 50 -25.62 -30.06 -25.93
CA ALA A 50 -25.28 -31.23 -25.13
C ALA A 50 -23.75 -31.40 -24.99
N ALA A 51 -23.33 -31.78 -23.78
CA ALA A 51 -22.10 -32.49 -23.38
C ALA A 51 -20.71 -31.75 -23.27
N PRO A 52 -19.78 -32.31 -22.44
CA PRO A 52 -18.74 -31.56 -21.71
C PRO A 52 -17.28 -31.92 -22.10
N VAL A 53 -16.32 -31.04 -21.79
CA VAL A 53 -14.88 -31.39 -21.64
C VAL A 53 -14.22 -30.45 -20.62
N ALA A 54 -13.65 -31.01 -19.55
CA ALA A 54 -12.58 -30.35 -18.79
C ALA A 54 -11.26 -30.91 -19.32
N SER A 55 -10.39 -30.06 -19.88
CA SER A 55 -9.12 -30.49 -20.47
C SER A 55 -8.06 -30.74 -19.39
N ALA A 56 -7.15 -31.67 -19.69
CA ALA A 56 -6.04 -32.10 -18.83
C ALA A 56 -5.08 -30.97 -18.43
N ASP A 57 -5.11 -29.84 -19.14
CA ASP A 57 -4.23 -28.68 -18.92
C ASP A 57 -4.46 -28.01 -17.56
N LEU A 58 -5.69 -28.08 -17.03
CA LEU A 58 -6.02 -27.45 -15.74
C LEU A 58 -5.45 -28.24 -14.54
N LEU A 59 -5.31 -29.56 -14.69
CA LEU A 59 -4.69 -30.43 -13.68
C LEU A 59 -3.16 -30.30 -13.70
N GLU A 60 -2.57 -30.07 -14.88
CA GLU A 60 -1.14 -29.81 -15.02
C GLU A 60 -0.75 -28.46 -14.40
N LEU A 61 -1.57 -27.42 -14.58
CA LEU A 61 -1.32 -26.08 -14.03
C LEU A 61 -1.33 -26.03 -12.49
N LEU A 62 -2.14 -26.87 -11.84
CA LEU A 62 -2.25 -26.95 -10.38
C LEU A 62 -1.17 -27.81 -9.73
N SER A 63 -0.37 -28.51 -10.54
CA SER A 63 0.67 -29.43 -10.08
C SER A 63 2.10 -28.87 -10.16
N GLN A 64 2.27 -27.65 -10.72
CA GLN A 64 3.59 -27.03 -10.80
C GLN A 64 3.99 -26.35 -9.48
N PRO A 65 5.20 -26.59 -8.96
CA PRO A 65 5.69 -25.91 -7.76
C PRO A 65 5.84 -24.41 -8.03
N VAL A 66 5.36 -23.60 -7.09
CA VAL A 66 5.50 -22.14 -7.11
C VAL A 66 7.00 -21.80 -7.15
N PRO A 67 7.48 -21.05 -8.15
CA PRO A 67 8.89 -20.73 -8.25
C PRO A 67 9.29 -19.84 -7.07
N SER A 68 10.26 -20.31 -6.27
CA SER A 68 10.87 -19.51 -5.23
C SER A 68 11.66 -18.37 -5.89
N PRO A 69 11.39 -17.09 -5.58
CA PRO A 69 12.10 -15.97 -6.20
C PRO A 69 13.60 -16.05 -5.89
N SER A 70 14.41 -15.96 -6.94
CA SER A 70 15.88 -15.95 -6.82
C SER A 70 16.35 -14.73 -6.02
N ARG A 71 17.10 -15.02 -4.96
CA ARG A 71 17.58 -14.12 -3.89
C ARG A 71 18.50 -12.99 -4.38
N PRO A 72 18.28 -11.73 -3.95
CA PRO A 72 19.33 -10.72 -3.90
C PRO A 72 20.32 -11.01 -2.75
N ALA A 73 21.61 -10.77 -2.98
CA ALA A 73 22.67 -10.96 -1.97
C ALA A 73 22.83 -9.77 -0.99
N ALA A 74 21.99 -8.73 -1.10
CA ALA A 74 21.96 -7.57 -0.21
C ALA A 74 20.91 -7.77 0.90
N GLY A 75 21.12 -7.18 2.07
CA GLY A 75 20.22 -7.29 3.23
C GLY A 75 18.75 -7.01 2.87
N LEU A 76 17.82 -7.64 3.60
CA LEU A 76 16.36 -7.52 3.38
C LEU A 76 15.84 -6.08 3.42
N TYR A 77 16.61 -5.17 4.04
CA TYR A 77 16.19 -3.81 4.35
C TYR A 77 17.08 -2.77 3.66
N THR A 78 16.44 -1.77 3.04
CA THR A 78 17.09 -0.52 2.64
C THR A 78 17.25 0.41 3.86
N PRO A 79 18.32 1.21 3.97
CA PRO A 79 18.65 1.94 5.21
C PRO A 79 17.57 2.92 5.68
N ILE A 80 16.86 3.58 4.77
CA ILE A 80 15.78 4.54 5.08
C ILE A 80 14.74 4.51 3.95
N PHE A 81 13.50 4.13 4.26
CA PHE A 81 12.34 4.32 3.38
C PHE A 81 11.59 5.58 3.82
N SER A 82 11.68 6.65 3.02
CA SER A 82 11.18 7.99 3.36
C SER A 82 9.96 8.44 2.54
N TYR A 83 9.37 7.52 1.79
CA TYR A 83 8.24 7.77 0.89
C TYR A 83 6.90 7.50 1.58
N ASP A 84 5.78 7.74 0.87
CA ASP A 84 4.40 7.50 1.32
C ASP A 84 4.04 8.19 2.66
N GLY A 85 4.76 9.26 2.97
CA GLY A 85 4.57 10.03 4.19
C GLY A 85 5.11 9.38 5.46
N LEU A 86 5.72 8.19 5.42
CA LEU A 86 6.05 7.41 6.63
C LEU A 86 7.08 8.07 7.56
N ILE A 87 7.76 9.13 7.11
CA ILE A 87 8.50 10.04 8.00
C ILE A 87 7.53 11.04 8.62
N ASN A 88 7.34 10.93 9.94
CA ASN A 88 6.55 11.88 10.70
C ASN A 88 7.33 13.18 10.94
N ASP A 89 7.22 14.13 10.01
CA ASP A 89 7.43 15.56 10.31
C ASP A 89 6.10 16.15 10.80
N PRO A 90 6.03 16.72 12.03
CA PRO A 90 4.80 17.31 12.57
C PRO A 90 4.23 18.47 11.74
N LYS A 91 4.96 18.94 10.72
CA LYS A 91 4.50 19.96 9.77
C LYS A 91 3.95 19.40 8.46
N VAL A 92 4.08 18.10 8.15
CA VAL A 92 4.04 17.70 6.72
C VAL A 92 3.03 16.60 6.32
N ILE A 93 2.78 15.44 6.97
CA ILE A 93 2.01 14.37 6.24
C ILE A 93 0.96 13.53 7.02
N HIS A 94 1.18 13.08 8.26
CA HIS A 94 0.24 12.14 8.92
C HIS A 94 -0.65 12.77 9.98
N ASN A 95 -1.95 12.45 9.94
CA ASN A 95 -2.89 12.77 11.01
C ASN A 95 -2.75 11.74 12.16
N HIS A 96 -2.55 12.23 13.38
CA HIS A 96 -2.45 11.42 14.61
C HIS A 96 -3.60 11.71 15.58
N ASP A 97 -4.79 12.06 15.08
CA ASP A 97 -5.97 12.40 15.89
C ASP A 97 -6.39 11.31 16.89
N PHE A 98 -6.04 10.04 16.65
CA PHE A 98 -6.23 8.97 17.62
C PHE A 98 -5.53 9.28 18.95
N MET A 99 -4.41 10.02 18.95
CA MET A 99 -3.72 10.46 20.18
C MET A 99 -4.53 11.49 20.97
N ARG A 100 -5.53 12.13 20.34
CA ARG A 100 -6.49 13.02 21.00
C ARG A 100 -7.73 12.28 21.48
N ASN A 101 -7.89 11.00 21.14
CA ASN A 101 -9.04 10.21 21.57
C ASN A 101 -8.94 9.94 23.08
N PRO A 102 -9.94 10.34 23.91
CA PRO A 102 -9.88 10.14 25.36
C PRO A 102 -9.69 8.68 25.79
N ARG A 103 -10.24 7.72 25.03
CA ARG A 103 -10.03 6.29 25.30
C ARG A 103 -8.57 5.89 25.09
N TYR A 104 -7.96 6.42 24.04
CA TYR A 104 -6.56 6.15 23.72
C TYR A 104 -5.64 6.74 24.78
N ILE A 105 -5.85 8.03 25.13
CA ILE A 105 -5.07 8.72 26.17
C ILE A 105 -5.13 7.94 27.48
N LYS A 106 -6.33 7.57 27.94
CA LYS A 106 -6.51 6.78 29.16
C LYS A 106 -5.77 5.44 29.09
N ALA A 107 -5.93 4.69 27.99
CA ALA A 107 -5.28 3.40 27.82
C ALA A 107 -3.75 3.53 27.84
N TYR A 108 -3.20 4.53 27.14
CA TYR A 108 -1.78 4.83 27.09
C TYR A 108 -1.24 5.19 28.47
N GLU A 109 -1.85 6.15 29.18
CA GLU A 109 -1.39 6.60 30.50
C GLU A 109 -1.39 5.49 31.55
N VAL A 110 -2.39 4.60 31.53
CA VAL A 110 -2.44 3.47 32.46
C VAL A 110 -1.33 2.46 32.13
N ALA A 111 -1.10 2.17 30.85
CA ALA A 111 -0.06 1.25 30.41
C ALA A 111 1.36 1.82 30.66
N GLU A 112 1.57 3.10 30.40
CA GLU A 112 2.82 3.82 30.69
C GLU A 112 3.15 3.76 32.18
N ARG A 113 2.16 4.01 33.05
CA ARG A 113 2.34 3.89 34.51
C ARG A 113 2.69 2.47 34.93
N ALA A 114 2.08 1.45 34.31
CA ALA A 114 2.43 0.05 34.57
C ALA A 114 3.87 -0.27 34.14
N LEU A 115 4.33 0.36 33.07
CA LEU A 115 5.68 0.19 32.55
C LEU A 115 6.75 0.91 33.39
N GLY A 116 6.40 2.06 33.96
CA GLY A 116 7.28 2.91 34.76
C GLY A 116 8.13 3.89 33.94
N TYR A 117 7.90 4.02 32.63
CA TYR A 117 8.47 5.07 31.77
C TYR A 117 7.72 5.21 30.43
N ASP A 118 7.96 6.31 29.73
CA ASP A 118 7.32 6.65 28.45
C ASP A 118 8.06 6.07 27.24
N HIS A 119 7.53 4.99 26.67
CA HIS A 119 8.07 4.34 25.46
C HIS A 119 7.82 5.11 24.16
N LYS A 120 6.86 6.04 24.14
CA LYS A 120 6.42 6.79 22.94
C LYS A 120 6.01 5.91 21.74
N MET A 121 5.59 4.68 22.01
CA MET A 121 5.15 3.69 21.01
C MET A 121 3.73 3.95 20.50
N PHE A 122 3.41 5.20 20.14
CA PHE A 122 2.02 5.63 19.93
C PHE A 122 1.32 4.87 18.79
N TRP A 123 1.96 4.75 17.64
CA TRP A 123 1.38 4.03 16.50
C TRP A 123 1.34 2.52 16.69
N ARG A 124 2.38 1.93 17.30
CA ARG A 124 2.40 0.49 17.62
C ARG A 124 1.24 0.13 18.56
N LEU A 125 1.02 0.96 19.58
CA LEU A 125 -0.12 0.78 20.46
C LEU A 125 -1.45 0.99 19.72
N HIS A 126 -1.57 2.01 18.87
CA HIS A 126 -2.78 2.26 18.09
C HIS A 126 -3.20 1.04 17.25
N VAL A 127 -2.24 0.39 16.59
CA VAL A 127 -2.46 -0.84 15.81
C VAL A 127 -2.98 -1.97 16.69
N ALA A 128 -2.35 -2.21 17.85
CA ALA A 128 -2.77 -3.26 18.76
C ALA A 128 -4.17 -3.01 19.34
N LEU A 129 -4.48 -1.77 19.73
CA LEU A 129 -5.80 -1.38 20.20
C LEU A 129 -6.86 -1.54 19.10
N TRP A 130 -6.52 -1.25 17.84
CA TRP A 130 -7.39 -1.51 16.69
C TRP A 130 -7.63 -3.01 16.51
N CYS A 131 -6.59 -3.85 16.54
CA CYS A 131 -6.68 -5.31 16.43
C CYS A 131 -7.56 -5.88 17.54
N ALA A 132 -7.30 -5.51 18.79
CA ALA A 132 -8.07 -5.91 19.96
C ALA A 132 -9.55 -5.50 19.85
N THR A 133 -9.83 -4.28 19.33
CA THR A 133 -11.21 -3.81 19.10
C THR A 133 -11.96 -4.67 18.08
N GLN A 134 -11.28 -5.19 17.05
CA GLN A 134 -11.93 -6.11 16.11
C GLN A 134 -12.07 -7.52 16.71
N ALA A 135 -11.01 -8.03 17.33
CA ALA A 135 -11.00 -9.35 17.96
C ALA A 135 -12.02 -9.49 19.10
N GLN A 136 -12.32 -8.39 19.82
CA GLN A 136 -13.34 -8.39 20.86
C GLN A 136 -14.72 -8.84 20.35
N LYS A 137 -15.02 -8.61 19.07
CA LYS A 137 -16.31 -8.96 18.45
C LYS A 137 -16.39 -10.42 18.01
N LEU A 138 -15.28 -11.15 18.07
CA LEU A 138 -15.18 -12.54 17.64
C LEU A 138 -15.24 -13.47 18.85
N PRO A 139 -15.70 -14.72 18.69
CA PRO A 139 -15.58 -15.72 19.76
C PRO A 139 -14.10 -16.06 20.01
N GLY A 140 -13.79 -16.44 21.25
CA GLY A 140 -12.45 -16.85 21.67
C GLY A 140 -11.70 -15.81 22.49
N ASP A 141 -10.58 -16.25 23.05
CA ASP A 141 -9.80 -15.53 24.05
C ASP A 141 -8.69 -14.69 23.42
N PHE A 142 -7.99 -13.96 24.29
CA PHE A 142 -6.86 -13.12 23.95
C PHE A 142 -5.59 -13.80 24.47
N VAL A 143 -4.53 -13.79 23.66
CA VAL A 143 -3.23 -14.35 24.03
C VAL A 143 -2.13 -13.34 23.67
N GLU A 144 -1.19 -13.15 24.59
CA GLU A 144 0.03 -12.37 24.38
C GLU A 144 1.22 -13.21 24.83
N CYS A 145 2.22 -13.37 23.96
CA CYS A 145 3.47 -14.05 24.25
C CYS A 145 4.61 -13.03 24.17
N GLY A 146 5.36 -12.87 25.26
CA GLY A 146 6.32 -11.77 25.42
C GLY A 146 5.66 -10.54 26.02
N VAL A 147 5.20 -10.68 27.26
CA VAL A 147 4.38 -9.70 27.99
C VAL A 147 5.24 -8.61 28.63
N TRP A 148 6.43 -9.00 29.11
CA TRP A 148 7.31 -8.19 29.93
C TRP A 148 6.55 -7.55 31.11
N ARG A 149 6.41 -6.21 31.14
CA ARG A 149 5.64 -5.49 32.18
C ARG A 149 4.15 -5.33 31.87
N GLY A 150 3.69 -5.87 30.74
CA GLY A 150 2.28 -5.90 30.35
C GLY A 150 1.74 -4.59 29.81
N PHE A 151 2.57 -3.79 29.11
CA PHE A 151 2.14 -2.53 28.50
C PHE A 151 0.95 -2.73 27.56
N LEU A 152 1.06 -3.68 26.63
CA LEU A 152 0.05 -3.94 25.61
C LEU A 152 -1.26 -4.47 26.21
N ALA A 153 -1.17 -5.54 27.00
CA ALA A 153 -2.32 -6.10 27.71
C ALA A 153 -3.05 -5.06 28.57
N THR A 154 -2.30 -4.23 29.32
CA THR A 154 -2.87 -3.17 30.16
C THR A 154 -3.62 -2.12 29.33
N ALA A 155 -3.01 -1.65 28.23
CA ALA A 155 -3.65 -0.68 27.36
C ALA A 155 -4.91 -1.24 26.72
N ILE A 156 -4.86 -2.49 26.21
CA ILE A 156 -6.01 -3.17 25.61
C ILE A 156 -7.18 -3.20 26.58
N MET A 157 -6.97 -3.74 27.79
CA MET A 157 -8.02 -3.85 28.80
C MET A 157 -8.61 -2.49 29.23
N ASN A 158 -7.86 -1.40 29.08
CA ASN A 158 -8.33 -0.06 29.41
C ASN A 158 -8.93 0.70 28.21
N TYR A 159 -8.83 0.15 26.99
CA TYR A 159 -9.34 0.75 25.76
C TYR A 159 -10.66 0.15 25.29
N ILE A 160 -10.79 -1.19 25.38
CA ILE A 160 -12.02 -1.92 25.07
C ILE A 160 -12.83 -2.13 26.36
N PRO A 161 -14.15 -2.40 26.28
CA PRO A 161 -14.94 -2.74 27.46
C PRO A 161 -14.48 -4.08 28.05
N TRP A 162 -13.48 -4.03 28.92
CA TRP A 162 -12.99 -5.11 29.78
C TRP A 162 -13.49 -4.85 31.20
N PRO A 163 -13.98 -5.83 31.96
CA PRO A 163 -14.04 -7.27 31.68
C PRO A 163 -15.32 -7.64 30.91
N SER A 164 -15.20 -8.20 29.71
CA SER A 164 -16.32 -8.96 29.15
C SER A 164 -16.34 -10.31 29.85
N GLU A 165 -17.44 -10.65 30.52
CA GLU A 165 -17.57 -11.90 31.32
C GLU A 165 -17.22 -13.18 30.52
N ASP A 166 -17.17 -13.11 29.19
CA ASP A 166 -16.92 -14.23 28.28
C ASP A 166 -15.48 -14.36 27.76
N LYS A 167 -14.54 -13.44 28.05
CA LYS A 167 -13.16 -13.50 27.50
C LYS A 167 -12.09 -13.61 28.58
N GLN A 168 -11.14 -14.50 28.34
CA GLN A 168 -9.91 -14.65 29.08
C GLN A 168 -8.75 -13.97 28.35
N PHE A 169 -7.74 -13.54 29.09
CA PHE A 169 -6.47 -13.05 28.54
C PHE A 169 -5.32 -13.88 29.12
N TYR A 170 -4.64 -14.66 28.27
CA TYR A 170 -3.49 -15.48 28.64
C TYR A 170 -2.20 -14.77 28.28
N LEU A 171 -1.34 -14.57 29.28
CA LEU A 171 -0.11 -13.80 29.19
C LEU A 171 1.08 -14.73 29.45
N PHE A 172 1.83 -15.07 28.40
CA PHE A 172 2.98 -15.96 28.44
C PHE A 172 4.28 -15.16 28.44
N ASP A 173 5.16 -15.41 29.41
CA ASP A 173 6.50 -14.81 29.45
C ASP A 173 7.43 -15.62 30.37
N THR A 174 8.74 -15.49 30.17
CA THR A 174 9.72 -16.04 31.10
C THR A 174 9.78 -15.23 32.40
N TRP A 175 9.64 -13.89 32.29
CA TRP A 175 10.00 -12.87 33.28
C TRP A 175 11.44 -13.00 33.82
N GLU A 176 12.29 -13.68 33.07
CA GLU A 176 13.71 -13.95 33.34
C GLU A 176 14.60 -13.51 32.17
N GLY A 177 14.01 -12.97 31.09
CA GLY A 177 14.70 -12.60 29.86
C GLY A 177 14.71 -13.71 28.80
N LEU A 178 15.61 -13.58 27.83
CA LEU A 178 15.72 -14.55 26.74
C LEU A 178 16.28 -15.88 27.24
N ASP A 179 15.61 -16.98 26.88
CA ASP A 179 16.09 -18.32 27.16
C ASP A 179 17.06 -18.77 26.05
N GLU A 180 18.35 -18.78 26.38
CA GLU A 180 19.43 -19.10 25.44
C GLU A 180 19.29 -20.49 24.78
N ARG A 181 18.52 -21.41 25.40
CA ARG A 181 18.22 -22.75 24.85
C ARG A 181 17.43 -22.68 23.55
N PHE A 182 16.61 -21.64 23.37
CA PHE A 182 15.69 -21.49 22.25
C PHE A 182 16.08 -20.40 21.25
N LEU A 183 17.32 -19.90 21.33
CA LEU A 183 17.83 -18.93 20.36
C LEU A 183 18.37 -19.65 19.11
N THR A 184 18.37 -18.97 17.97
CA THR A 184 19.15 -19.39 16.80
C THR A 184 20.65 -19.18 17.04
N GLU A 185 21.48 -19.74 16.15
CA GLU A 185 22.93 -19.47 16.19
C GLU A 185 23.25 -17.98 15.99
N GLY A 186 22.56 -17.31 15.04
CA GLY A 186 22.70 -15.87 14.80
C GLY A 186 22.35 -15.04 16.03
N GLU A 187 21.24 -15.35 16.69
CA GLU A 187 20.80 -14.64 17.90
C GLU A 187 21.74 -14.87 19.09
N ARG A 188 22.23 -16.11 19.30
CA ARG A 188 23.24 -16.39 20.35
C ARG A 188 24.53 -15.63 20.13
N ASN A 189 24.94 -15.45 18.89
CA ASN A 189 26.18 -14.74 18.55
C ASN A 189 26.05 -13.21 18.69
N ASN A 190 24.83 -12.68 18.81
CA ASN A 190 24.58 -11.26 19.06
C ASN A 190 24.70 -10.94 20.57
N LYS A 191 25.95 -10.85 21.05
CA LYS A 191 26.25 -10.55 22.46
C LYS A 191 25.62 -9.25 22.95
N ALA A 192 25.55 -8.23 22.10
CA ALA A 192 24.93 -6.94 22.44
C ALA A 192 23.43 -7.08 22.75
N LYS A 193 22.70 -7.89 21.96
CA LYS A 193 21.28 -8.22 22.20
C LYS A 193 21.10 -8.94 23.54
N LEU A 194 21.93 -9.94 23.81
CA LEU A 194 21.88 -10.68 25.08
C LEU A 194 22.20 -9.80 26.30
N GLU A 195 23.25 -8.98 26.21
CA GLU A 195 23.65 -8.06 27.27
C GLU A 195 22.60 -6.95 27.52
N HIS A 196 21.91 -6.50 26.47
CA HIS A 196 20.83 -5.53 26.59
C HIS A 196 19.61 -6.11 27.35
N PHE A 197 19.20 -7.34 27.01
CA PHE A 197 17.98 -7.92 27.55
C PHE A 197 18.13 -8.54 28.95
N LYS A 198 19.33 -9.01 29.30
CA LYS A 198 19.58 -9.69 30.59
C LYS A 198 19.25 -8.85 31.84
N PRO A 199 19.68 -7.58 32.00
CA PRO A 199 19.30 -6.76 33.15
C PRO A 199 17.89 -6.18 33.04
N TYR A 200 17.34 -6.12 31.83
CA TYR A 200 16.12 -5.39 31.51
C TYR A 200 14.84 -6.20 31.80
N TYR A 201 14.92 -7.52 31.73
CA TYR A 201 13.79 -8.45 31.87
C TYR A 201 13.78 -9.25 33.17
N ALA A 202 14.89 -9.29 33.91
CA ALA A 202 15.01 -10.13 35.10
C ALA A 202 14.07 -9.68 36.25
N ASN A 203 13.52 -10.66 36.96
CA ASN A 203 12.77 -10.51 38.21
C ASN A 203 11.51 -9.61 38.13
N GLN A 204 10.85 -9.53 36.97
CA GLN A 204 9.65 -8.70 36.80
C GLN A 204 8.34 -9.42 37.20
N TYR A 205 8.37 -10.73 37.46
CA TYR A 205 7.14 -11.51 37.66
C TYR A 205 6.27 -11.01 38.82
N GLU A 206 6.86 -10.71 39.98
CA GLU A 206 6.07 -10.31 41.16
C GLU A 206 5.41 -8.93 40.98
N SER A 207 6.06 -7.99 40.28
CA SER A 207 5.45 -6.69 39.98
C SER A 207 4.30 -6.84 38.99
N VAL A 208 4.48 -7.67 37.96
CA VAL A 208 3.46 -7.98 36.95
C VAL A 208 2.26 -8.72 37.55
N LYS A 209 2.51 -9.72 38.40
CA LYS A 209 1.49 -10.42 39.17
C LYS A 209 0.71 -9.49 40.08
N THR A 210 1.41 -8.57 40.76
CA THR A 210 0.76 -7.54 41.59
C THR A 210 -0.15 -6.65 40.75
N HIS A 211 0.34 -6.18 39.60
CA HIS A 211 -0.39 -5.30 38.68
C HIS A 211 -1.66 -5.95 38.13
N PHE A 212 -1.58 -7.22 37.73
CA PHE A 212 -2.72 -7.96 37.17
C PHE A 212 -3.62 -8.62 38.22
N SER A 213 -3.33 -8.49 39.52
CA SER A 213 -4.08 -9.17 40.59
C SER A 213 -5.57 -8.77 40.67
N ASN A 214 -5.92 -7.57 40.19
CA ASN A 214 -7.29 -7.06 40.14
C ASN A 214 -8.05 -7.48 38.87
N TYR A 215 -7.44 -8.24 37.97
CA TYR A 215 -8.05 -8.69 36.72
C TYR A 215 -8.27 -10.22 36.77
N PRO A 216 -9.43 -10.69 37.25
CA PRO A 216 -9.66 -12.12 37.52
C PRO A 216 -9.70 -13.00 36.26
N ASN A 217 -9.86 -12.41 35.08
CA ASN A 217 -9.86 -13.08 33.79
C ASN A 217 -8.51 -12.93 33.04
N VAL A 218 -7.45 -12.55 33.74
CA VAL A 218 -6.08 -12.51 33.24
C VAL A 218 -5.28 -13.64 33.88
N HIS A 219 -4.65 -14.45 33.05
CA HIS A 219 -3.87 -15.62 33.46
C HIS A 219 -2.40 -15.39 33.11
N LEU A 220 -1.53 -15.41 34.11
CA LEU A 220 -0.08 -15.29 33.91
C LEU A 220 0.54 -16.68 33.84
N ILE A 221 1.26 -16.98 32.77
CA ILE A 221 1.91 -18.28 32.53
C ILE A 221 3.42 -18.06 32.47
N LYS A 222 4.10 -18.34 33.60
CA LYS A 222 5.55 -18.14 33.75
C LYS A 222 6.32 -19.33 33.18
N GLY A 223 7.23 -19.02 32.25
CA GLY A 223 8.19 -19.97 31.69
C GLY A 223 8.41 -19.76 30.20
N SER A 224 9.38 -20.48 29.64
CA SER A 224 9.77 -20.35 28.25
C SER A 224 8.73 -20.97 27.31
N VAL A 225 8.36 -20.24 26.27
CA VAL A 225 7.73 -20.82 25.09
C VAL A 225 8.82 -21.59 24.32
N PRO A 226 8.58 -22.84 23.88
CA PRO A 226 7.30 -23.54 23.79
C PRO A 226 6.87 -24.36 25.01
N GLU A 227 7.71 -24.52 26.03
CA GLU A 227 7.47 -25.43 27.16
C GLU A 227 6.15 -25.11 27.90
N THR A 228 5.75 -23.84 27.93
CA THR A 228 4.53 -23.38 28.60
C THR A 228 3.25 -23.48 27.78
N LEU A 229 3.32 -23.64 26.44
CA LEU A 229 2.14 -23.58 25.57
C LEU A 229 1.07 -24.63 25.92
N GLY A 230 1.50 -25.80 26.40
CA GLY A 230 0.61 -26.91 26.79
C GLY A 230 0.22 -26.96 28.27
N THR A 231 0.64 -26.00 29.10
CA THR A 231 0.40 -26.05 30.56
C THR A 231 -0.98 -25.54 30.96
N VAL A 232 -1.69 -24.88 30.04
CA VAL A 232 -3.04 -24.36 30.22
C VAL A 232 -3.90 -24.72 29.02
N GLU A 233 -5.15 -25.09 29.27
CA GLU A 233 -6.11 -25.38 28.20
C GLU A 233 -6.71 -24.06 27.69
N ILE A 234 -6.40 -23.71 26.45
CA ILE A 234 -6.94 -22.54 25.76
C ILE A 234 -7.77 -23.04 24.58
N GLY A 235 -9.03 -22.60 24.54
CA GLY A 235 -10.00 -22.96 23.50
C GLY A 235 -9.74 -22.19 22.20
N SER A 236 -10.75 -21.46 21.74
CA SER A 236 -10.63 -20.61 20.55
C SER A 236 -9.93 -19.29 20.88
N ILE A 237 -9.17 -18.75 19.94
CA ILE A 237 -8.42 -17.50 20.08
C ILE A 237 -8.92 -16.49 19.06
N SER A 238 -9.18 -15.27 19.51
CA SER A 238 -9.59 -14.14 18.66
C SER A 238 -8.48 -13.11 18.45
N TYR A 239 -7.53 -13.04 19.38
CA TYR A 239 -6.40 -12.12 19.36
C TYR A 239 -5.14 -12.86 19.82
N LEU A 240 -4.08 -12.80 19.02
CA LEU A 240 -2.75 -13.28 19.35
C LEU A 240 -1.72 -12.17 19.12
N SER A 241 -0.89 -11.87 20.11
CA SER A 241 0.27 -10.98 19.98
C SER A 241 1.54 -11.74 20.28
N LEU A 242 2.57 -11.58 19.45
CA LEU A 242 3.88 -12.23 19.57
C LEU A 242 4.98 -11.16 19.62
N ASP A 243 5.70 -11.08 20.75
CA ASP A 243 6.79 -10.11 21.02
C ASP A 243 7.82 -10.73 21.99
N MET A 244 8.42 -11.85 21.62
CA MET A 244 9.42 -12.54 22.45
C MET A 244 10.85 -12.19 22.05
N ASN A 245 11.02 -11.32 21.05
CA ASN A 245 12.31 -10.82 20.57
C ASN A 245 13.24 -11.94 20.08
N CYS A 246 12.73 -13.15 19.79
CA CYS A 246 13.50 -14.28 19.26
C CYS A 246 12.64 -15.22 18.40
N ALA A 247 13.21 -15.68 17.28
CA ALA A 247 12.44 -16.38 16.26
C ALA A 247 11.86 -17.73 16.70
N PRO A 248 12.63 -18.65 17.33
CA PRO A 248 12.10 -20.00 17.56
C PRO A 248 10.90 -20.05 18.53
N PRO A 249 10.88 -19.31 19.67
CA PRO A 249 9.69 -19.24 20.53
C PRO A 249 8.47 -18.64 19.83
N GLU A 250 8.66 -17.57 19.04
CA GLU A 250 7.54 -16.92 18.34
C GLU A 250 6.90 -17.81 17.29
N LEU A 251 7.71 -18.49 16.48
CA LEU A 251 7.22 -19.45 15.50
C LEU A 251 6.54 -20.64 16.17
N ALA A 252 7.08 -21.12 17.31
CA ALA A 252 6.45 -22.21 18.04
C ALA A 252 5.08 -21.82 18.61
N ALA A 253 4.93 -20.60 19.13
CA ALA A 253 3.63 -20.07 19.56
C ALA A 253 2.66 -19.92 18.38
N ALA A 254 3.13 -19.36 17.26
CA ALA A 254 2.31 -19.20 16.06
C ALA A 254 1.77 -20.55 15.54
N GLU A 255 2.64 -21.55 15.43
CA GLU A 255 2.28 -22.92 15.03
C GLU A 255 1.30 -23.58 16.00
N TYR A 256 1.55 -23.45 17.31
CA TYR A 256 0.68 -24.05 18.34
C TYR A 256 -0.73 -23.45 18.35
N PHE A 257 -0.83 -22.12 18.19
CA PHE A 257 -2.11 -21.43 18.26
C PHE A 257 -2.84 -21.36 16.92
N TRP A 258 -2.19 -21.64 15.79
CA TRP A 258 -2.76 -21.45 14.45
C TRP A 258 -4.16 -22.06 14.25
N ASP A 259 -4.35 -23.29 14.70
CA ASP A 259 -5.63 -24.03 14.57
C ASP A 259 -6.69 -23.60 15.58
N ARG A 260 -6.28 -22.90 16.64
CA ARG A 260 -7.17 -22.33 17.67
C ARG A 260 -7.69 -20.95 17.27
N ILE A 261 -6.99 -20.27 16.36
CA ILE A 261 -7.38 -18.93 15.91
C ILE A 261 -8.62 -19.02 15.03
N VAL A 262 -9.67 -18.28 15.42
CA VAL A 262 -10.94 -18.26 14.69
C VAL A 262 -10.82 -17.49 13.37
N PRO A 263 -11.65 -17.77 12.36
CA PRO A 263 -11.80 -16.90 11.21
C PRO A 263 -12.01 -15.43 11.57
N GLY A 264 -11.23 -14.55 10.96
CA GLY A 264 -11.17 -13.12 11.28
C GLY A 264 -10.31 -12.77 12.50
N GLY A 265 -9.80 -13.79 13.21
CA GLY A 265 -8.89 -13.62 14.34
C GLY A 265 -7.62 -12.88 13.93
N MET A 266 -7.17 -11.98 14.81
CA MET A 266 -6.05 -11.08 14.55
C MET A 266 -4.77 -11.66 15.16
N ILE A 267 -3.70 -11.72 14.37
CA ILE A 267 -2.35 -12.03 14.83
C ILE A 267 -1.48 -10.81 14.58
N LEU A 268 -0.93 -10.25 15.65
CA LEU A 268 0.00 -9.13 15.62
C LEU A 268 1.40 -9.64 15.94
N LEU A 269 2.33 -9.39 15.02
CA LEU A 269 3.73 -9.77 15.12
C LEU A 269 4.53 -8.52 15.44
N ASP A 270 5.26 -8.52 16.54
CA ASP A 270 6.29 -7.52 16.78
C ASP A 270 7.55 -7.86 15.96
N ASP A 271 8.46 -6.90 15.79
CA ASP A 271 9.76 -7.09 15.12
C ASP A 271 9.79 -7.59 13.66
N TYR A 272 8.65 -7.96 13.06
CA TYR A 272 8.55 -8.51 11.70
C TYR A 272 9.17 -7.63 10.61
N GLY A 273 9.07 -6.31 10.74
CA GLY A 273 9.61 -5.33 9.80
C GLY A 273 10.86 -4.60 10.32
N PHE A 274 11.40 -4.97 11.47
CA PHE A 274 12.58 -4.32 12.04
C PHE A 274 13.89 -4.92 11.50
N VAL A 275 14.88 -4.04 11.29
CA VAL A 275 16.26 -4.43 10.95
C VAL A 275 16.87 -5.17 12.14
N SER A 276 17.69 -6.19 11.88
CA SER A 276 18.28 -7.11 12.89
C SER A 276 17.33 -8.18 13.43
N TYR A 277 16.13 -8.29 12.85
CA TYR A 277 15.13 -9.31 13.15
C TYR A 277 14.78 -10.16 11.91
N GLU A 278 15.73 -10.28 10.98
CA GLU A 278 15.53 -10.98 9.70
C GLU A 278 15.18 -12.46 9.88
N ASP A 279 15.65 -13.10 10.94
CA ASP A 279 15.33 -14.51 11.22
C ASP A 279 13.86 -14.70 11.63
N GLN A 280 13.30 -13.77 12.40
CA GLN A 280 11.87 -13.74 12.71
C GLN A 280 11.06 -13.49 11.45
N LYS A 281 11.44 -12.45 10.68
CA LYS A 281 10.78 -12.14 9.41
C LYS A 281 10.72 -13.35 8.49
N ARG A 282 11.86 -14.00 8.26
CA ARG A 282 11.96 -15.18 7.39
C ARG A 282 11.09 -16.34 7.91
N GLY A 283 11.14 -16.61 9.21
CA GLY A 283 10.31 -17.66 9.79
C GLY A 283 8.81 -17.40 9.62
N PHE A 284 8.38 -16.15 9.78
CA PHE A 284 6.99 -15.78 9.59
C PHE A 284 6.56 -15.75 8.12
N ASP A 285 7.47 -15.39 7.20
CA ASP A 285 7.24 -15.54 5.76
C ASP A 285 7.00 -17.01 5.40
N ASP A 286 7.82 -17.93 5.92
CA ASP A 286 7.68 -19.38 5.72
C ASP A 286 6.39 -19.92 6.36
N PHE A 287 6.04 -19.46 7.57
CA PHE A 287 4.79 -19.79 8.25
C PHE A 287 3.57 -19.35 7.42
N ALA A 288 3.58 -18.11 6.92
CA ALA A 288 2.51 -17.57 6.10
C ALA A 288 2.35 -18.36 4.79
N ALA A 289 3.47 -18.66 4.13
CA ALA A 289 3.49 -19.47 2.91
C ALA A 289 2.95 -20.89 3.16
N LYS A 290 3.38 -21.56 4.24
CA LYS A 290 2.90 -22.89 4.66
C LYS A 290 1.39 -22.92 4.84
N HIS A 291 0.82 -21.84 5.37
CA HIS A 291 -0.62 -21.74 5.64
C HIS A 291 -1.43 -21.08 4.52
N GLY A 292 -0.79 -20.70 3.40
CA GLY A 292 -1.46 -20.07 2.26
C GLY A 292 -2.07 -18.70 2.61
N VAL A 293 -1.41 -17.95 3.49
CA VAL A 293 -1.82 -16.60 3.93
C VAL A 293 -0.71 -15.59 3.68
N GLU A 294 -1.05 -14.31 3.79
CA GLU A 294 -0.10 -13.21 3.64
C GLU A 294 -0.01 -12.42 4.96
N ILE A 295 1.16 -11.84 5.21
CA ILE A 295 1.41 -10.93 6.33
C ILE A 295 1.53 -9.51 5.79
N LEU A 296 0.72 -8.60 6.32
CA LEU A 296 0.85 -7.17 6.05
C LEU A 296 1.98 -6.59 6.91
N ALA A 297 3.09 -6.19 6.28
CA ALA A 297 4.11 -5.38 6.95
C ALA A 297 3.59 -3.96 7.21
N LEU A 298 3.67 -3.49 8.46
CA LEU A 298 3.24 -2.16 8.85
C LEU A 298 4.43 -1.20 8.99
N PRO A 299 4.26 0.10 8.71
CA PRO A 299 5.29 1.12 8.93
C PRO A 299 5.82 1.22 10.37
N THR A 300 5.09 0.64 11.33
CA THR A 300 5.48 0.57 12.74
C THR A 300 6.55 -0.50 13.02
N GLY A 301 6.95 -1.27 12.01
CA GLY A 301 7.81 -2.44 12.16
C GLY A 301 7.04 -3.72 12.52
N GLN A 302 5.73 -3.63 12.77
CA GLN A 302 4.89 -4.78 13.11
C GLN A 302 4.40 -5.52 11.85
N GLY A 303 4.10 -6.81 11.99
CA GLY A 303 3.37 -7.61 11.01
C GLY A 303 1.92 -7.82 11.45
N LEU A 304 0.98 -7.77 10.52
CA LEU A 304 -0.42 -8.06 10.78
C LEU A 304 -0.90 -9.21 9.90
N LEU A 305 -1.48 -10.24 10.53
CA LEU A 305 -2.11 -11.37 9.86
C LEU A 305 -3.55 -11.50 10.36
N ILE A 306 -4.48 -11.72 9.43
CA ILE A 306 -5.89 -12.01 9.72
C ILE A 306 -6.20 -13.42 9.24
N LYS A 307 -6.65 -14.30 10.14
CA LYS A 307 -6.99 -15.68 9.77
C LYS A 307 -8.16 -15.68 8.78
N PRO A 308 -8.00 -16.19 7.56
CA PRO A 308 -9.11 -16.25 6.60
C PRO A 308 -10.18 -17.26 7.06
N ALA A 309 -11.41 -17.09 6.57
CA ALA A 309 -12.41 -18.13 6.71
C ALA A 309 -11.95 -19.41 6.00
N SER A 310 -12.00 -20.56 6.67
CA SER A 310 -11.52 -21.80 6.08
C SER A 310 -12.30 -22.17 4.82
N THR A 311 -11.57 -22.61 3.80
CA THR A 311 -12.12 -23.08 2.53
C THR A 311 -13.05 -24.27 2.74
N GLU A 312 -12.80 -25.11 3.76
CA GLU A 312 -13.66 -26.24 4.14
C GLU A 312 -15.03 -25.81 4.66
N HIS A 313 -15.13 -24.76 5.48
CA HIS A 313 -16.43 -24.26 5.96
C HIS A 313 -17.24 -23.67 4.80
N SER A 314 -16.55 -22.96 3.89
CA SER A 314 -17.13 -22.45 2.65
C SER A 314 -17.53 -23.57 1.69
N GLN A 315 -16.78 -24.67 1.63
CA GLN A 315 -17.06 -25.85 0.81
C GLN A 315 -18.19 -26.71 1.41
N GLN A 316 -18.28 -26.87 2.73
CA GLN A 316 -19.40 -27.54 3.40
C GLN A 316 -20.69 -26.73 3.28
N ILE A 317 -20.63 -25.40 3.41
CA ILE A 317 -21.78 -24.53 3.13
C ILE A 317 -22.14 -24.63 1.64
N ARG A 318 -21.17 -24.59 0.71
CA ARG A 318 -21.44 -24.81 -0.73
C ARG A 318 -21.93 -26.23 -1.05
N ALA A 319 -21.52 -27.26 -0.32
CA ALA A 319 -21.97 -28.64 -0.54
C ALA A 319 -23.39 -28.85 0.01
N THR A 320 -23.70 -28.26 1.15
CA THR A 320 -25.02 -28.34 1.81
C THR A 320 -26.05 -27.48 1.08
N PHE A 321 -25.66 -26.31 0.56
CA PHE A 321 -26.56 -25.37 -0.14
C PHE A 321 -26.40 -25.35 -1.67
N GLY A 322 -25.42 -26.07 -2.24
CA GLY A 322 -25.19 -26.16 -3.69
C GLY A 322 -25.87 -27.38 -4.34
N ASN A 323 -26.31 -28.35 -3.54
CA ASN A 323 -27.03 -29.55 -3.95
C ASN A 323 -28.49 -29.49 -3.46
N VAL A 324 -29.43 -29.84 -4.35
CA VAL A 324 -30.89 -29.78 -4.13
C VAL A 324 -31.35 -30.60 -2.93
N ALA A 325 -30.76 -31.78 -2.71
CA ALA A 325 -31.10 -32.66 -1.60
C ALA A 325 -30.67 -32.08 -0.24
N GLY A 326 -29.59 -31.29 -0.18
CA GLY A 326 -29.13 -30.64 1.05
C GLY A 326 -30.07 -29.51 1.51
N VAL A 327 -30.53 -28.68 0.58
CA VAL A 327 -31.52 -27.62 0.83
C VAL A 327 -32.89 -28.24 1.18
N GLU A 328 -33.28 -29.31 0.49
CA GLU A 328 -34.53 -30.04 0.77
C GLU A 328 -34.51 -30.68 2.16
N ALA A 329 -33.40 -31.27 2.59
CA ALA A 329 -33.25 -31.85 3.93
C ALA A 329 -33.35 -30.80 5.05
N VAL A 330 -32.76 -29.62 4.83
CA VAL A 330 -32.87 -28.49 5.79
C VAL A 330 -34.30 -27.97 5.84
N MET A 331 -34.96 -27.79 4.70
CA MET A 331 -36.35 -27.33 4.65
C MET A 331 -37.32 -28.35 5.27
N ARG A 332 -37.13 -29.65 5.01
CA ARG A 332 -37.90 -30.73 5.66
C ARG A 332 -37.68 -30.77 7.17
N SER A 333 -36.45 -30.52 7.64
CA SER A 333 -36.12 -30.46 9.07
C SER A 333 -36.77 -29.25 9.75
N VAL A 334 -36.76 -28.08 9.10
CA VAL A 334 -37.43 -26.87 9.58
C VAL A 334 -38.95 -27.08 9.62
N VAL A 335 -39.55 -27.67 8.59
CA VAL A 335 -40.97 -28.01 8.57
C VAL A 335 -41.32 -28.99 9.68
N LYS A 336 -40.52 -30.05 9.86
CA LYS A 336 -40.72 -31.04 10.93
C LYS A 336 -40.69 -30.40 12.32
N ILE A 337 -39.73 -29.51 12.58
CA ILE A 337 -39.62 -28.74 13.83
C ILE A 337 -40.86 -27.84 14.02
N LEU A 338 -41.32 -27.16 12.97
CA LEU A 338 -42.49 -26.29 13.02
C LEU A 338 -43.81 -27.07 13.26
N THR A 339 -43.96 -28.26 12.68
CA THR A 339 -45.11 -29.15 12.94
C THR A 339 -45.07 -29.81 14.31
N GLN A 340 -43.89 -30.14 14.85
CA GLN A 340 -43.74 -30.71 16.20
C GLN A 340 -43.98 -29.67 17.31
N GLU A 341 -43.69 -28.39 17.06
CA GLU A 341 -43.99 -27.29 18.00
C GLU A 341 -45.42 -26.71 17.84
N GLY A 342 -46.29 -27.33 17.03
CA GLY A 342 -47.72 -26.99 16.95
C GLY A 342 -48.06 -25.69 16.21
N ILE A 343 -47.12 -25.12 15.45
CA ILE A 343 -47.33 -23.87 14.71
C ILE A 343 -47.81 -24.22 13.29
N ASN A 344 -49.13 -24.12 13.08
CA ASN A 344 -49.94 -24.35 11.86
C ASN A 344 -50.42 -25.78 11.56
N SER A 345 -51.67 -26.03 11.94
CA SER A 345 -52.59 -27.02 11.37
C SER A 345 -53.29 -26.46 10.11
N GLN A 346 -52.61 -26.43 8.96
CA GLN A 346 -53.30 -26.19 7.68
C GLN A 346 -52.91 -27.20 6.58
N PRO A 347 -53.85 -27.59 5.69
CA PRO A 347 -53.71 -28.76 4.81
C PRO A 347 -52.75 -28.58 3.62
N ASN A 348 -52.04 -27.46 3.50
CA ASN A 348 -51.27 -27.08 2.30
C ASN A 348 -49.76 -26.90 2.54
N ALA A 349 -49.19 -27.55 3.56
CA ALA A 349 -47.76 -27.43 3.88
C ALA A 349 -46.86 -27.98 2.76
N GLU A 350 -47.23 -29.09 2.10
CA GLU A 350 -46.46 -29.66 0.98
C GLU A 350 -46.51 -28.77 -0.27
N THR A 351 -47.66 -28.14 -0.56
CA THR A 351 -47.83 -27.22 -1.69
C THR A 351 -46.99 -25.94 -1.53
N ASN A 352 -46.84 -25.44 -0.29
CA ASN A 352 -45.98 -24.30 0.01
C ASN A 352 -44.48 -24.63 -0.07
N ILE A 353 -44.08 -25.87 0.22
CA ILE A 353 -42.70 -26.35 0.02
C ILE A 353 -42.39 -26.40 -1.48
N GLY A 354 -43.30 -26.93 -2.30
CA GLY A 354 -43.15 -26.95 -3.77
C GLY A 354 -42.97 -25.55 -4.36
N ASN A 355 -43.74 -24.57 -3.88
CA ASN A 355 -43.63 -23.17 -4.33
C ASN A 355 -42.33 -22.49 -3.88
N LEU A 356 -41.85 -22.74 -2.66
CA LEU A 356 -40.57 -22.21 -2.16
C LEU A 356 -39.36 -22.83 -2.88
N VAL A 357 -39.44 -24.13 -3.18
CA VAL A 357 -38.45 -24.85 -4.00
C VAL A 357 -38.47 -24.30 -5.43
N GLY A 358 -39.64 -24.04 -6.00
CA GLY A 358 -39.80 -23.39 -7.31
C GLY A 358 -39.22 -21.97 -7.37
N LEU A 359 -39.44 -21.14 -6.34
CA LEU A 359 -38.84 -19.80 -6.21
C LEU A 359 -37.31 -19.85 -6.10
N TYR A 360 -36.77 -20.82 -5.37
CA TYR A 360 -35.34 -21.06 -5.29
C TYR A 360 -34.76 -21.54 -6.64
N HIS A 361 -35.47 -22.40 -7.39
CA HIS A 361 -35.08 -22.79 -8.75
C HIS A 361 -35.06 -21.61 -9.72
N GLY A 362 -36.05 -20.72 -9.64
CA GLY A 362 -36.09 -19.49 -10.43
C GLY A 362 -34.92 -18.55 -10.10
N TYR A 363 -34.64 -18.35 -8.82
CA TYR A 363 -33.51 -17.54 -8.37
C TYR A 363 -32.16 -18.14 -8.74
N ARG A 364 -31.98 -19.46 -8.59
CA ARG A 364 -30.75 -20.17 -8.96
C ARG A 364 -30.50 -20.12 -10.47
N SER A 365 -31.55 -20.26 -11.29
CA SER A 365 -31.42 -20.18 -12.75
C SER A 365 -31.08 -18.75 -13.21
N ALA A 366 -31.69 -17.74 -12.60
CA ALA A 366 -31.34 -16.34 -12.84
C ALA A 366 -29.92 -16.01 -12.36
N TYR A 367 -29.52 -16.51 -11.18
CA TYR A 367 -28.17 -16.34 -10.65
C TYR A 367 -27.13 -17.09 -11.50
N HIS A 368 -27.43 -18.27 -12.04
CA HIS A 368 -26.55 -19.00 -12.96
C HIS A 368 -26.40 -18.30 -14.32
N ALA A 369 -27.48 -17.74 -14.85
CA ALA A 369 -27.44 -16.97 -16.09
C ALA A 369 -26.63 -15.66 -15.92
N VAL A 370 -26.80 -14.98 -14.78
CA VAL A 370 -26.02 -13.78 -14.43
C VAL A 370 -24.57 -14.13 -14.07
N SER A 371 -24.32 -15.27 -13.42
CA SER A 371 -22.97 -15.71 -13.08
C SER A 371 -22.20 -16.23 -14.28
N GLN A 372 -22.82 -16.88 -15.26
CA GLN A 372 -22.17 -17.22 -16.53
C GLN A 372 -21.83 -15.98 -17.37
N ASN A 373 -22.65 -14.93 -17.33
CA ASN A 373 -22.28 -13.62 -17.88
C ASN A 373 -21.16 -12.91 -17.08
N LYS A 374 -21.05 -13.19 -15.77
CA LYS A 374 -19.88 -12.80 -14.97
C LYS A 374 -18.65 -13.64 -15.30
N PHE A 375 -18.77 -14.92 -15.64
CA PHE A 375 -17.65 -15.77 -16.07
C PHE A 375 -17.13 -15.37 -17.46
N ALA A 376 -17.97 -14.84 -18.35
CA ALA A 376 -17.50 -14.17 -19.57
C ALA A 376 -16.65 -12.92 -19.25
N ARG A 377 -17.00 -12.15 -18.20
CA ARG A 377 -16.19 -11.02 -17.70
C ARG A 377 -14.98 -11.43 -16.85
N VAL A 378 -15.01 -12.60 -16.20
CA VAL A 378 -13.84 -13.17 -15.52
C VAL A 378 -12.87 -13.72 -16.56
N ASN A 379 -13.34 -14.26 -17.69
CA ASN A 379 -12.51 -14.57 -18.85
C ASN A 379 -11.99 -13.30 -19.54
N GLU A 380 -12.70 -12.17 -19.56
CA GLU A 380 -12.11 -10.88 -19.92
C GLU A 380 -11.11 -10.39 -18.87
N SER A 381 -11.24 -10.77 -17.59
CA SER A 381 -10.28 -10.43 -16.53
C SER A 381 -9.07 -11.38 -16.47
N GLU A 382 -9.21 -12.60 -16.98
CA GLU A 382 -8.16 -13.61 -17.16
C GLU A 382 -7.50 -13.47 -18.52
N GLN A 383 -8.21 -13.00 -19.55
CA GLN A 383 -7.61 -12.48 -20.78
C GLN A 383 -7.03 -11.09 -20.55
N ALA A 384 -7.57 -10.26 -19.65
CA ALA A 384 -6.93 -9.03 -19.22
C ALA A 384 -5.81 -9.30 -18.21
N ARG A 385 -5.85 -10.35 -17.38
CA ARG A 385 -4.69 -10.80 -16.57
C ARG A 385 -3.69 -11.48 -17.47
N ALA A 386 -4.07 -12.29 -18.44
CA ALA A 386 -3.15 -12.88 -19.40
C ALA A 386 -2.64 -11.83 -20.39
N ALA A 387 -3.40 -10.77 -20.70
CA ALA A 387 -2.95 -9.60 -21.45
C ALA A 387 -2.15 -8.63 -20.60
N TYR A 388 -2.39 -8.55 -19.29
CA TYR A 388 -1.62 -7.76 -18.32
C TYR A 388 -0.37 -8.51 -17.87
N THR A 389 -0.39 -9.85 -17.86
CA THR A 389 0.72 -10.76 -17.59
C THR A 389 1.49 -11.03 -18.88
N SER A 390 0.89 -10.99 -20.07
CA SER A 390 1.61 -10.92 -21.34
C SER A 390 2.13 -9.50 -21.61
N GLN A 391 1.42 -8.42 -21.20
CA GLN A 391 1.97 -7.05 -21.15
C GLN A 391 3.01 -6.87 -20.06
N ALA A 392 2.94 -7.61 -18.94
CA ALA A 392 3.98 -7.59 -17.91
C ALA A 392 5.15 -8.52 -18.24
N LYS A 393 4.95 -9.54 -19.08
CA LYS A 393 6.02 -10.32 -19.73
C LYS A 393 6.60 -9.62 -20.96
N SER A 394 5.86 -8.68 -21.56
CA SER A 394 6.35 -7.74 -22.58
C SER A 394 6.79 -6.40 -21.97
N ARG A 395 6.76 -6.24 -20.65
CA ARG A 395 7.55 -5.21 -19.99
C ARG A 395 8.95 -5.76 -20.01
N THR A 396 9.66 -5.39 -21.06
CA THR A 396 11.10 -5.42 -21.16
C THR A 396 11.61 -4.63 -19.96
N TYR A 397 11.76 -5.30 -18.82
CA TYR A 397 12.57 -4.79 -17.73
C TYR A 397 13.90 -4.45 -18.38
N LEU A 398 14.36 -3.21 -18.15
CA LEU A 398 15.64 -2.80 -18.68
C LEU A 398 16.66 -3.87 -18.30
N PRO A 399 17.38 -4.43 -19.30
CA PRO A 399 18.41 -5.40 -19.01
C PRO A 399 19.39 -4.80 -18.00
N THR A 400 20.10 -5.67 -17.31
CA THR A 400 21.25 -5.47 -16.42
C THR A 400 22.40 -4.61 -17.02
N MET A 401 22.16 -3.92 -18.13
CA MET A 401 23.04 -3.14 -19.00
C MET A 401 23.34 -1.72 -18.51
N LEU A 402 22.56 -1.15 -17.58
CA LEU A 402 22.95 0.14 -17.01
C LEU A 402 24.19 0.04 -16.12
N LYS A 403 24.64 -1.16 -15.72
CA LYS A 403 25.93 -1.27 -15.01
C LYS A 403 27.07 -0.98 -16.00
N PRO A 404 27.84 0.11 -15.79
CA PRO A 404 28.06 0.76 -14.49
C PRO A 404 27.39 2.14 -14.24
N ARG A 405 26.71 2.76 -15.20
CA ARG A 405 26.16 4.14 -15.15
C ARG A 405 24.95 4.31 -14.19
N GLN A 406 24.90 5.46 -13.50
CA GLN A 406 23.74 5.93 -12.73
C GLN A 406 23.02 7.05 -13.50
N LEU A 407 21.73 6.92 -13.76
CA LEU A 407 20.95 7.95 -14.44
C LEU A 407 20.42 8.98 -13.43
N ALA A 408 20.47 10.26 -13.79
CA ALA A 408 19.94 11.32 -12.94
C ALA A 408 19.20 12.38 -13.78
N PHE A 409 17.89 12.50 -13.57
CA PHE A 409 17.06 13.48 -14.27
C PHE A 409 16.76 14.69 -13.38
N MET A 410 17.40 15.81 -13.70
CA MET A 410 17.19 17.10 -13.06
C MET A 410 15.93 17.77 -13.61
N HIS A 411 14.84 17.73 -12.85
CA HIS A 411 13.57 18.30 -13.25
C HIS A 411 13.52 19.81 -12.99
N ILE A 412 13.36 20.60 -14.06
CA ILE A 412 13.07 22.03 -13.98
C ILE A 412 11.55 22.24 -14.10
N GLY A 413 11.00 23.15 -13.29
CA GLY A 413 9.56 23.41 -13.28
C GLY A 413 9.02 23.78 -14.67
N LYS A 414 7.97 23.05 -15.11
CA LYS A 414 7.22 23.29 -16.36
C LYS A 414 7.98 23.04 -17.67
N THR A 415 9.03 22.21 -17.66
CA THR A 415 9.79 21.79 -18.86
C THR A 415 9.49 20.34 -19.27
N ALA A 416 8.21 19.95 -19.26
CA ALA A 416 7.72 18.57 -19.54
C ALA A 416 8.28 17.46 -18.63
N GLY A 417 8.94 17.81 -17.53
CA GLY A 417 9.61 16.83 -16.69
C GLY A 417 8.70 15.83 -15.99
N THR A 418 7.43 16.12 -15.71
CA THR A 418 6.51 15.09 -15.16
C THR A 418 6.25 13.95 -16.14
N SER A 419 6.10 14.25 -17.44
CA SER A 419 5.88 13.22 -18.47
C SER A 419 7.14 12.37 -18.63
N PHE A 420 8.32 13.00 -18.70
CA PHE A 420 9.58 12.29 -18.82
C PHE A 420 9.95 11.48 -17.57
N HIS A 421 9.73 12.05 -16.39
CA HIS A 421 9.85 11.36 -15.10
C HIS A 421 9.00 10.09 -15.07
N TYR A 422 7.75 10.15 -15.54
CA TYR A 422 6.88 8.98 -15.61
C TYR A 422 7.41 7.91 -16.56
N LEU A 423 7.93 8.29 -17.73
CA LEU A 423 8.57 7.38 -18.69
C LEU A 423 9.79 6.68 -18.07
N LEU A 424 10.72 7.43 -17.48
CA LEU A 424 11.92 6.85 -16.82
C LEU A 424 11.54 5.94 -15.64
N ARG A 425 10.58 6.35 -14.81
CA ARG A 425 10.09 5.54 -13.68
C ARG A 425 9.46 4.24 -14.14
N ARG A 426 8.76 4.21 -15.28
CA ARG A 426 8.17 2.97 -15.84
C ARG A 426 9.22 2.02 -16.39
N ALA A 427 10.37 2.53 -16.81
CA ALA A 427 11.45 1.74 -17.36
C ALA A 427 12.27 1.02 -16.27
N MET A 428 12.26 1.50 -15.01
CA MET A 428 13.13 0.98 -13.93
C MET A 428 12.35 0.29 -12.79
N PRO A 429 12.93 -0.74 -12.12
CA PRO A 429 12.36 -1.32 -10.90
C PRO A 429 12.26 -0.29 -9.77
N LEU A 430 11.16 -0.30 -9.01
CA LEU A 430 10.91 0.68 -7.95
C LEU A 430 12.03 0.77 -6.90
N ALA A 431 12.62 -0.37 -6.53
CA ALA A 431 13.72 -0.43 -5.55
C ALA A 431 15.03 0.23 -6.04
N ALA A 432 15.14 0.53 -7.33
CA ALA A 432 16.33 1.15 -7.92
C ALA A 432 16.18 2.67 -8.14
N VAL A 433 15.07 3.27 -7.70
CA VAL A 433 14.73 4.68 -7.94
C VAL A 433 14.73 5.48 -6.66
N PHE A 434 15.50 6.58 -6.63
CA PHE A 434 15.36 7.64 -5.64
C PHE A 434 14.67 8.85 -6.28
N ASN A 435 13.60 9.36 -5.65
CA ASN A 435 12.89 10.54 -6.12
C ASN A 435 12.75 11.55 -4.98
N GLY A 436 13.38 12.72 -5.09
CA GLY A 436 13.48 13.66 -3.97
C GLY A 436 13.23 15.12 -4.32
N SER A 437 12.89 15.91 -3.29
CA SER A 437 13.06 17.36 -3.25
C SER A 437 14.54 17.73 -2.97
N PRO A 438 14.96 18.99 -3.19
CA PRO A 438 16.32 19.40 -2.90
C PRO A 438 16.74 19.13 -1.45
N GLU A 439 15.84 19.34 -0.49
CA GLU A 439 16.05 19.05 0.93
C GLU A 439 16.31 17.56 1.17
N GLN A 440 15.54 16.69 0.52
CA GLN A 440 15.71 15.24 0.65
C GLN A 440 17.08 14.81 0.09
N TYR A 441 17.51 15.38 -1.03
CA TYR A 441 18.85 15.14 -1.57
C TYR A 441 19.97 15.63 -0.65
N ASP A 442 19.71 16.64 0.17
CA ASP A 442 20.68 17.13 1.15
C ASP A 442 20.83 16.20 2.35
N LEU A 443 19.74 15.60 2.79
CA LEU A 443 19.68 14.69 3.92
C LEU A 443 20.31 13.32 3.63
N VAL A 444 20.29 12.86 2.38
CA VAL A 444 20.89 11.57 2.00
C VAL A 444 22.39 11.73 1.78
N THR A 445 23.15 10.78 2.33
CA THR A 445 24.60 10.71 2.15
C THR A 445 24.95 10.34 0.71
N LYS A 446 26.22 10.54 0.34
CA LYS A 446 26.73 10.08 -0.95
C LYS A 446 26.53 8.58 -1.12
N GLU A 447 26.92 7.80 -0.10
CA GLU A 447 26.84 6.35 -0.10
C GLU A 447 25.40 5.87 -0.29
N GLY A 448 24.43 6.53 0.37
CA GLY A 448 23.02 6.19 0.21
C GLY A 448 22.47 6.52 -1.19
N LEU A 449 22.90 7.62 -1.81
CA LEU A 449 22.51 7.95 -3.19
C LEU A 449 23.17 7.03 -4.22
N GLU A 450 24.35 6.48 -3.94
CA GLU A 450 25.05 5.54 -4.82
C GLU A 450 24.37 4.17 -4.90
N GLU A 451 23.45 3.83 -3.98
CA GLU A 451 22.68 2.56 -4.03
C GLU A 451 21.64 2.53 -5.16
N TYR A 452 21.17 3.69 -5.61
CA TYR A 452 20.13 3.82 -6.62
C TYR A 452 20.70 3.91 -8.02
N ASP A 453 20.04 3.30 -9.00
CA ASP A 453 20.45 3.38 -10.40
C ASP A 453 19.78 4.55 -11.14
N LEU A 454 18.64 5.04 -10.61
CA LEU A 454 17.90 6.17 -11.14
C LEU A 454 17.63 7.22 -10.05
N LEU A 455 18.03 8.46 -10.29
CA LEU A 455 17.78 9.62 -9.43
C LEU A 455 16.83 10.59 -10.14
N LEU A 456 15.70 10.92 -9.53
CA LEU A 456 14.65 11.76 -10.10
C LEU A 456 14.27 12.91 -9.16
N GLY A 457 13.73 13.99 -9.74
CA GLY A 457 13.07 15.04 -8.98
C GLY A 457 13.79 16.37 -9.09
N HIS A 458 13.60 17.21 -8.09
CA HIS A 458 14.15 18.55 -8.06
C HIS A 458 15.45 18.54 -7.26
N PHE A 459 16.58 18.74 -7.93
CA PHE A 459 17.88 18.93 -7.32
C PHE A 459 18.71 19.92 -8.14
N SER A 460 19.62 20.63 -7.50
CA SER A 460 20.56 21.55 -8.13
C SER A 460 21.81 20.81 -8.63
N PHE A 461 22.61 21.47 -9.45
CA PHE A 461 23.86 20.91 -9.95
C PHE A 461 24.83 20.48 -8.83
N TRP A 462 24.82 21.14 -7.69
CA TRP A 462 25.66 20.86 -6.52
C TRP A 462 25.33 19.51 -5.88
N GLN A 463 24.05 19.16 -5.78
CA GLN A 463 23.65 17.86 -5.25
C GLN A 463 24.09 16.72 -6.16
N SER A 464 24.22 16.97 -7.47
CA SER A 464 24.77 15.99 -8.42
C SER A 464 26.24 15.61 -8.17
N GLN A 465 26.95 16.36 -7.33
CA GLN A 465 28.31 16.01 -6.92
C GLN A 465 28.36 14.84 -5.93
N LYS A 466 27.23 14.53 -5.27
CA LYS A 466 27.08 13.34 -4.41
C LYS A 466 26.86 12.05 -5.21
N PHE A 467 26.51 12.13 -6.49
CA PHE A 467 26.14 10.98 -7.31
C PHE A 467 27.38 10.17 -7.75
N ARG A 468 27.18 8.97 -8.30
CA ARG A 468 28.28 8.11 -8.80
C ARG A 468 29.15 8.88 -9.80
N ARG A 469 30.46 8.57 -9.84
CA ARG A 469 31.42 9.25 -10.73
C ARG A 469 31.04 9.15 -12.22
N ASN A 470 30.43 8.05 -12.62
CA ASN A 470 29.98 7.76 -13.98
C ASN A 470 28.48 8.02 -14.19
N LYS A 471 27.94 9.01 -13.48
CA LYS A 471 26.56 9.48 -13.66
C LYS A 471 26.29 9.95 -15.09
N TYR A 472 25.05 9.83 -15.50
CA TYR A 472 24.51 10.38 -16.74
C TYR A 472 23.39 11.36 -16.38
N LEU A 473 23.68 12.66 -16.42
CA LEU A 473 22.74 13.72 -16.11
C LEU A 473 21.88 14.05 -17.32
N ILE A 474 20.59 14.22 -17.05
CA ILE A 474 19.57 14.59 -18.03
C ILE A 474 18.84 15.81 -17.48
N THR A 475 18.58 16.80 -18.32
CA THR A 475 17.64 17.86 -18.00
C THR A 475 16.83 18.28 -19.24
N PHE A 476 15.72 18.97 -19.03
CA PHE A 476 14.89 19.51 -20.09
C PHE A 476 14.69 21.00 -19.88
N LEU A 477 14.82 21.77 -20.96
CA LEU A 477 14.51 23.19 -20.99
C LEU A 477 13.27 23.45 -21.85
N ARG A 478 12.77 24.67 -21.73
CA ARG A 478 11.63 25.19 -22.48
C ARG A 478 11.89 26.63 -22.88
N GLU A 479 11.31 27.04 -24.00
CA GLU A 479 11.32 28.42 -24.43
C GLU A 479 10.81 29.32 -23.28
N PRO A 480 11.58 30.35 -22.86
CA PRO A 480 11.32 31.07 -21.62
C PRO A 480 9.93 31.71 -21.52
N VAL A 481 9.43 32.30 -22.61
CA VAL A 481 8.09 32.92 -22.62
C VAL A 481 7.03 31.84 -22.42
N ASP A 482 7.13 30.75 -23.19
CA ASP A 482 6.22 29.62 -23.13
C ASP A 482 6.28 28.92 -21.75
N ARG A 483 7.42 28.90 -21.07
CA ARG A 483 7.53 28.39 -19.69
C ARG A 483 6.79 29.27 -18.67
N VAL A 484 6.94 30.59 -18.74
CA VAL A 484 6.25 31.53 -17.84
C VAL A 484 4.73 31.43 -18.01
N VAL A 485 4.26 31.48 -19.27
CA VAL A 485 2.83 31.31 -19.60
C VAL A 485 2.32 29.95 -19.10
N SER A 486 3.11 28.88 -19.29
CA SER A 486 2.75 27.54 -18.78
C SER A 486 2.60 27.50 -17.27
N SER A 487 3.45 28.25 -16.56
CA SER A 487 3.49 28.28 -15.10
C SER A 487 2.28 29.01 -14.54
N TYR A 488 1.94 30.16 -15.13
CA TYR A 488 0.77 30.95 -14.77
C TYR A 488 -0.54 30.14 -14.88
N PHE A 489 -0.83 29.55 -16.04
CA PHE A 489 -2.07 28.78 -16.23
C PHE A 489 -2.09 27.50 -15.38
N PHE A 490 -0.93 26.90 -15.12
CA PHE A 490 -0.83 25.75 -14.23
C PHE A 490 -1.23 26.12 -12.79
N LEU A 491 -0.64 27.17 -12.22
CA LEU A 491 -0.97 27.66 -10.88
C LEU A 491 -2.45 28.06 -10.77
N ARG A 492 -2.97 28.75 -11.79
CA ARG A 492 -4.37 29.18 -11.83
C ARG A 492 -5.33 27.99 -11.78
N SER A 493 -4.98 26.91 -12.48
CA SER A 493 -5.75 25.65 -12.53
C SER A 493 -5.41 24.65 -11.42
N TRP A 494 -4.52 24.99 -10.48
CA TRP A 494 -4.06 24.08 -9.43
C TRP A 494 -5.20 23.60 -8.55
N LYS A 495 -5.30 22.28 -8.36
CA LYS A 495 -6.29 21.60 -7.49
C LYS A 495 -5.65 20.81 -6.36
N GLY A 496 -4.33 20.87 -6.22
CA GLY A 496 -3.59 20.18 -5.17
C GLY A 496 -3.66 20.90 -3.83
N VAL A 497 -2.89 20.41 -2.86
CA VAL A 497 -2.72 21.05 -1.55
C VAL A 497 -2.13 22.45 -1.74
N ILE A 498 -2.62 23.41 -0.96
CA ILE A 498 -2.12 24.79 -0.91
C ILE A 498 -1.46 24.97 0.45
N ASP A 499 -0.18 25.31 0.44
CA ASP A 499 0.65 25.52 1.61
C ASP A 499 1.40 26.85 1.49
N ASP A 500 2.15 27.22 2.53
CA ASP A 500 2.76 28.55 2.60
C ASP A 500 3.86 28.78 1.57
N THR A 501 4.38 27.74 0.90
CA THR A 501 5.40 27.86 -0.15
C THR A 501 4.81 28.16 -1.54
N ASN A 502 3.54 27.85 -1.77
CA ASN A 502 2.88 28.00 -3.08
C ASN A 502 1.61 28.87 -3.04
N ARG A 503 1.07 29.17 -1.86
CA ARG A 503 -0.16 29.94 -1.64
C ARG A 503 -0.15 31.27 -2.39
N GLU A 504 0.86 32.10 -2.14
CA GLU A 504 0.91 33.46 -2.70
C GLU A 504 0.90 33.45 -4.23
N ALA A 505 1.65 32.53 -4.85
CA ALA A 505 1.71 32.43 -6.31
C ALA A 505 0.41 31.88 -6.91
N ILE A 506 -0.24 30.91 -6.25
CA ILE A 506 -1.55 30.38 -6.68
C ILE A 506 -2.62 31.46 -6.56
N GLU A 507 -2.70 32.15 -5.43
CA GLU A 507 -3.67 33.23 -5.21
C GLU A 507 -3.48 34.37 -6.22
N ALA A 508 -2.24 34.82 -6.41
CA ALA A 508 -1.91 35.83 -7.43
C ALA A 508 -2.33 35.37 -8.83
N SER A 509 -2.08 34.12 -9.22
CA SER A 509 -2.45 33.61 -10.56
C SER A 509 -3.97 33.54 -10.79
N ARG A 510 -4.76 33.44 -9.72
CA ARG A 510 -6.23 33.39 -9.79
C ARG A 510 -6.86 34.77 -9.79
N GLN A 511 -6.23 35.74 -9.14
CA GLN A 511 -6.74 37.11 -8.99
C GLN A 511 -6.27 38.05 -10.10
N LEU A 512 -5.04 37.89 -10.57
CA LEU A 512 -4.41 38.76 -11.56
C LEU A 512 -4.54 38.15 -12.96
N ASP A 513 -4.63 39.00 -13.98
CA ASP A 513 -4.42 38.57 -15.35
C ASP A 513 -2.93 38.23 -15.59
N LEU A 514 -2.60 37.73 -16.78
CA LEU A 514 -1.22 37.32 -17.08
C LEU A 514 -0.24 38.51 -17.03
N MET A 515 -0.67 39.70 -17.45
CA MET A 515 0.20 40.88 -17.49
C MET A 515 0.53 41.33 -16.07
N ASP A 516 -0.48 41.48 -15.22
CA ASP A 516 -0.33 41.91 -13.84
C ASP A 516 0.37 40.85 -12.99
N PHE A 517 0.16 39.56 -13.29
CA PHE A 517 0.92 38.48 -12.67
C PHE A 517 2.42 38.59 -12.99
N VAL A 518 2.80 38.85 -14.24
CA VAL A 518 4.21 39.03 -14.64
C VAL A 518 4.80 40.31 -14.04
N ARG A 519 4.01 41.37 -13.87
CA ARG A 519 4.43 42.62 -13.19
C ARG A 519 4.56 42.50 -11.67
N SER A 520 3.98 41.46 -11.07
CA SER A 520 3.91 41.32 -9.61
C SER A 520 5.30 41.31 -8.95
N ASN A 521 5.42 42.05 -7.86
CA ASN A 521 6.63 42.08 -7.03
C ASN A 521 6.62 41.06 -5.88
N VAL A 522 5.58 40.22 -5.79
CA VAL A 522 5.49 39.14 -4.80
C VAL A 522 6.65 38.18 -4.99
N ALA A 523 7.40 37.89 -3.92
CA ALA A 523 8.66 37.13 -4.00
C ALA A 523 8.47 35.74 -4.65
N HIS A 524 7.42 35.01 -4.27
CA HIS A 524 7.11 33.69 -4.84
C HIS A 524 6.70 33.77 -6.31
N VAL A 525 6.01 34.84 -6.74
CA VAL A 525 5.67 35.05 -8.16
C VAL A 525 6.93 35.35 -8.97
N ARG A 526 7.78 36.26 -8.47
CA ARG A 526 9.07 36.58 -9.11
C ARG A 526 9.96 35.35 -9.25
N ALA A 527 9.99 34.47 -8.24
CA ALA A 527 10.76 33.22 -8.29
C ALA A 527 10.32 32.27 -9.43
N ILE A 528 9.06 32.38 -9.85
CA ILE A 528 8.48 31.59 -10.94
C ILE A 528 8.64 32.31 -12.28
N VAL A 529 8.59 33.65 -12.31
CA VAL A 529 8.58 34.45 -13.55
C VAL A 529 9.98 34.78 -14.05
N GLU A 530 10.93 35.09 -13.16
CA GLU A 530 12.21 35.71 -13.53
C GLU A 530 13.34 34.68 -13.60
N ASN A 531 13.96 34.50 -14.77
CA ASN A 531 15.17 33.69 -15.02
C ASN A 531 15.20 32.36 -14.25
N HIS A 532 14.08 31.63 -14.26
CA HIS A 532 13.90 30.47 -13.40
C HIS A 532 14.81 29.30 -13.81
N GLN A 533 14.99 29.06 -15.11
CA GLN A 533 15.81 27.96 -15.60
C GLN A 533 17.30 28.23 -15.31
N THR A 534 17.76 29.47 -15.52
CA THR A 534 19.13 29.90 -15.16
C THR A 534 19.36 29.77 -13.66
N TYR A 535 18.39 30.16 -12.83
CA TYR A 535 18.53 30.03 -11.37
C TYR A 535 18.66 28.56 -10.93
N VAL A 536 17.80 27.67 -11.44
CA VAL A 536 17.83 26.24 -11.05
C VAL A 536 19.15 25.57 -11.47
N LEU A 537 19.69 25.95 -12.63
CA LEU A 537 20.96 25.38 -13.13
C LEU A 537 22.21 26.04 -12.53
N GLY A 538 22.16 27.35 -12.27
CA GLY A 538 23.32 28.16 -11.93
C GLY A 538 23.45 28.53 -10.45
N ALA A 539 22.43 28.31 -9.61
CA ALA A 539 22.50 28.63 -8.18
C ALA A 539 22.33 27.38 -7.29
N ASP A 540 22.91 27.43 -6.10
CA ASP A 540 22.48 26.55 -5.01
C ASP A 540 21.03 26.93 -4.65
N TRP A 541 20.15 25.95 -4.53
CA TRP A 541 18.73 26.15 -4.25
C TRP A 541 18.49 26.94 -2.95
N ARG A 542 19.45 26.91 -2.01
CA ARG A 542 19.44 27.65 -0.74
C ARG A 542 19.82 29.13 -0.87
N THR A 543 20.41 29.54 -2.00
CA THR A 543 20.90 30.92 -2.19
C THR A 543 19.71 31.85 -2.43
N PRO A 544 19.44 32.83 -1.56
CA PRO A 544 18.32 33.75 -1.78
C PRO A 544 18.45 34.47 -3.13
N ARG A 545 17.33 34.67 -3.83
CA ARG A 545 17.34 35.37 -5.13
C ARG A 545 17.87 36.82 -5.07
N SER A 546 17.83 37.44 -3.90
CA SER A 546 18.44 38.75 -3.65
C SER A 546 19.97 38.73 -3.61
N GLN A 547 20.59 37.55 -3.54
CA GLN A 547 22.03 37.34 -3.41
C GLN A 547 22.64 36.65 -4.64
N ILE A 548 21.91 36.63 -5.76
CA ILE A 548 22.40 36.06 -7.02
C ILE A 548 23.63 36.82 -7.51
N LYS A 549 24.67 36.09 -7.88
CA LYS A 549 25.91 36.65 -8.42
C LYS A 549 25.70 37.14 -9.86
N PRO A 550 26.46 38.16 -10.30
CA PRO A 550 26.46 38.58 -11.71
C PRO A 550 26.85 37.45 -12.68
N SER A 551 27.66 36.48 -12.25
CA SER A 551 28.14 35.33 -13.03
C SER A 551 27.13 34.18 -13.18
N LEU A 552 25.89 34.34 -12.71
CA LEU A 552 24.91 33.25 -12.66
C LEU A 552 24.67 32.63 -14.05
N LEU A 553 24.59 33.45 -15.10
CA LEU A 553 24.34 32.98 -16.46
C LEU A 553 25.50 32.12 -16.96
N GLU A 554 26.74 32.59 -16.76
CA GLU A 554 27.94 31.86 -17.16
C GLU A 554 28.07 30.53 -16.41
N GLU A 555 27.79 30.52 -15.11
CA GLU A 555 27.77 29.30 -14.29
C GLU A 555 26.68 28.33 -14.77
N ALA A 556 25.47 28.81 -15.06
CA ALA A 556 24.38 27.99 -15.59
C ALA A 556 24.73 27.37 -16.96
N ILE A 557 25.35 28.15 -17.85
CA ILE A 557 25.81 27.67 -19.17
C ILE A 557 26.89 26.59 -19.00
N GLN A 558 27.87 26.79 -18.12
CA GLN A 558 28.91 25.80 -17.84
C GLN A 558 28.32 24.49 -17.29
N HIS A 559 27.37 24.59 -16.36
CA HIS A 559 26.67 23.42 -15.83
C HIS A 559 25.88 22.72 -16.94
N LEU A 560 25.14 23.47 -17.76
CA LEU A 560 24.37 22.92 -18.88
C LEU A 560 25.27 22.17 -19.89
N GLN A 561 26.44 22.72 -20.21
CA GLN A 561 27.42 22.08 -21.10
C GLN A 561 28.01 20.78 -20.51
N SER A 562 28.01 20.63 -19.19
CA SER A 562 28.50 19.43 -18.49
C SER A 562 27.45 18.33 -18.34
N ILE A 563 26.17 18.63 -18.58
CA ILE A 563 25.07 17.67 -18.55
C ILE A 563 25.11 16.82 -19.83
N GLN A 564 25.00 15.51 -19.68
CA GLN A 564 25.18 14.56 -20.79
C GLN A 564 24.07 14.66 -21.84
N PHE A 565 22.82 14.92 -21.42
CA PHE A 565 21.70 15.12 -22.34
C PHE A 565 20.82 16.30 -21.96
N VAL A 566 20.46 17.11 -22.96
CA VAL A 566 19.63 18.30 -22.78
C VAL A 566 18.44 18.22 -23.72
N GLY A 567 17.26 17.90 -23.20
CA GLY A 567 16.03 17.84 -23.98
C GLY A 567 15.35 19.20 -24.12
N LEU A 568 14.50 19.33 -25.15
CA LEU A 568 13.68 20.52 -25.39
C LEU A 568 12.19 20.16 -25.34
N THR A 569 11.42 20.95 -24.60
CA THR A 569 9.96 20.73 -24.44
C THR A 569 9.22 20.83 -25.77
N GLU A 570 9.64 21.74 -26.65
CA GLU A 570 9.04 21.98 -27.98
C GLU A 570 9.31 20.81 -28.94
N ARG A 571 10.39 20.06 -28.71
CA ARG A 571 10.80 18.87 -29.46
C ARG A 571 10.76 17.65 -28.56
N TYR A 572 9.72 17.54 -27.72
CA TYR A 572 9.63 16.52 -26.67
C TYR A 572 9.74 15.09 -27.21
N ASP A 573 8.92 14.73 -28.20
CA ASP A 573 8.89 13.38 -28.77
C ASP A 573 10.25 13.01 -29.40
N GLU A 574 10.91 13.96 -30.05
CA GLU A 574 12.27 13.79 -30.58
C GLU A 574 13.29 13.66 -29.45
N SER A 575 13.18 14.48 -28.40
CA SER A 575 14.05 14.43 -27.21
C SER A 575 13.97 13.07 -26.52
N VAL A 576 12.77 12.52 -26.36
CA VAL A 576 12.54 11.19 -25.77
C VAL A 576 13.17 10.10 -26.62
N ARG A 577 12.98 10.13 -27.95
CA ARG A 577 13.61 9.13 -28.84
C ARG A 577 15.13 9.21 -28.82
N LEU A 578 15.68 10.42 -28.83
CA LEU A 578 17.14 10.62 -28.82
C LEU A 578 17.76 10.14 -27.51
N ILE A 579 17.21 10.51 -26.34
CA ILE A 579 17.78 10.04 -25.08
C ILE A 579 17.69 8.53 -24.97
N PHE A 580 16.53 7.91 -25.21
CA PHE A 580 16.39 6.44 -25.11
C PHE A 580 17.35 5.70 -26.07
N SER A 581 17.60 6.25 -27.26
CA SER A 581 18.64 5.74 -28.15
C SER A 581 20.05 5.91 -27.59
N ASP A 582 20.37 7.04 -26.95
CA ASP A 582 21.70 7.32 -26.39
C ASP A 582 22.02 6.51 -25.13
N ILE A 583 20.99 6.17 -24.33
CA ILE A 583 21.11 5.28 -23.17
C ILE A 583 20.84 3.80 -23.51
N GLU A 584 20.79 3.45 -24.80
CA GLU A 584 20.66 2.08 -25.33
C GLU A 584 19.45 1.31 -24.76
N LEU A 585 18.31 1.98 -24.65
CA LEU A 585 17.04 1.35 -24.28
C LEU A 585 16.21 1.06 -25.53
N ASP A 586 16.17 -0.22 -25.90
CA ASP A 586 15.58 -0.70 -27.16
C ASP A 586 14.05 -0.48 -27.26
N ASP A 587 13.35 -0.42 -26.12
CA ASP A 587 11.90 -0.21 -26.07
C ASP A 587 11.52 1.16 -25.48
N VAL A 588 11.26 2.13 -26.36
CA VAL A 588 10.66 3.42 -25.97
C VAL A 588 9.20 3.17 -25.60
N PRO A 589 8.78 3.38 -24.33
CA PRO A 589 7.38 3.26 -23.96
C PRO A 589 6.52 4.26 -24.76
N PRO A 590 5.21 4.02 -24.95
CA PRO A 590 4.32 4.97 -25.57
C PRO A 590 4.49 6.37 -24.94
N ILE A 591 4.80 7.36 -25.78
CA ILE A 591 5.07 8.74 -25.34
C ILE A 591 3.74 9.37 -24.93
N GLU A 592 3.44 9.33 -23.64
CA GLU A 592 2.26 9.94 -23.05
C GLU A 592 2.56 11.38 -22.58
N ARG A 593 1.73 12.35 -22.97
CA ARG A 593 1.82 13.73 -22.46
C ARG A 593 0.92 13.89 -21.24
N LEU A 594 1.54 13.84 -20.06
CA LEU A 594 0.87 14.05 -18.78
C LEU A 594 0.86 15.54 -18.41
N ASN A 595 -0.21 15.99 -17.73
CA ASN A 595 -0.39 17.37 -17.25
C ASN A 595 -0.51 18.46 -18.34
N PHE A 596 -1.31 18.19 -19.38
CA PHE A 596 -1.74 19.23 -20.32
C PHE A 596 -2.72 20.20 -19.65
N THR A 597 -2.48 21.51 -19.73
CA THR A 597 -3.37 22.53 -19.17
C THR A 597 -4.43 22.92 -20.21
N PRO A 598 -5.72 22.55 -20.06
CA PRO A 598 -6.71 22.62 -21.14
C PRO A 598 -7.12 24.04 -21.56
N GLN A 599 -6.94 25.05 -20.71
CA GLN A 599 -7.41 26.43 -20.92
C GLN A 599 -6.30 27.42 -21.28
N ARG A 600 -5.18 26.92 -21.80
CA ARG A 600 -4.02 27.76 -22.11
C ARG A 600 -4.09 28.26 -23.57
N PRO A 601 -3.94 29.57 -23.83
CA PRO A 601 -3.81 30.11 -25.19
C PRO A 601 -2.52 29.61 -25.86
N ALA A 602 -2.49 29.57 -27.19
CA ALA A 602 -1.26 29.27 -27.90
C ALA A 602 -0.25 30.41 -27.68
N ILE A 603 1.05 30.10 -27.74
CA ILE A 603 2.10 31.10 -27.53
C ILE A 603 2.01 32.28 -28.52
N ASN A 604 1.51 32.00 -29.74
CA ASN A 604 1.29 33.00 -30.78
C ASN A 604 0.11 33.93 -30.50
N ASP A 605 -0.77 33.58 -29.56
CA ASP A 605 -1.95 34.38 -29.18
C ASP A 605 -1.64 35.33 -28.00
N ILE A 606 -0.42 35.29 -27.46
CA ILE A 606 0.02 36.19 -26.39
C ILE A 606 0.33 37.57 -27.00
N SER A 607 -0.16 38.64 -26.37
CA SER A 607 0.08 40.00 -26.84
C SER A 607 1.58 40.34 -26.86
N MET A 608 2.00 41.15 -27.83
CA MET A 608 3.39 41.61 -27.93
C MET A 608 3.87 42.34 -26.66
N GLU A 609 2.98 43.05 -25.98
CA GLU A 609 3.30 43.74 -24.71
C GLU A 609 3.66 42.74 -23.60
N VAL A 610 2.82 41.72 -23.39
CA VAL A 610 3.08 40.67 -22.38
C VAL A 610 4.34 39.90 -22.71
N ARG A 611 4.50 39.53 -24.00
CA ARG A 611 5.70 38.83 -24.47
C ARG A 611 6.97 39.62 -24.20
N SER A 612 7.00 40.91 -24.58
CA SER A 612 8.17 41.77 -24.38
C SER A 612 8.53 41.91 -22.91
N LEU A 613 7.53 42.03 -22.02
CA LEU A 613 7.77 42.09 -20.58
C LEU A 613 8.34 40.78 -20.03
N ILE A 614 7.82 39.64 -20.49
CA ILE A 614 8.37 38.33 -20.08
C ILE A 614 9.81 38.20 -20.56
N GLU A 615 10.11 38.57 -21.81
CA GLU A 615 11.46 38.55 -22.38
C GLU A 615 12.41 39.46 -21.57
N GLU A 616 12.00 40.68 -21.23
CA GLU A 616 12.77 41.61 -20.39
C GLU A 616 13.15 40.97 -19.04
N LYS A 617 12.21 40.26 -18.40
CA LYS A 617 12.44 39.58 -17.12
C LYS A 617 13.20 38.25 -17.24
N ASN A 618 13.44 37.75 -18.46
CA ASN A 618 14.00 36.42 -18.72
C ASN A 618 15.22 36.43 -19.66
N GLN A 619 15.97 37.54 -19.71
CA GLN A 619 17.15 37.67 -20.57
C GLN A 619 18.19 36.56 -20.37
N PHE A 620 18.37 36.07 -19.14
CA PHE A 620 19.32 34.97 -18.88
C PHE A 620 18.75 33.63 -19.33
N ASP A 621 17.47 33.38 -19.07
CA ASP A 621 16.78 32.17 -19.53
C ASP A 621 16.79 32.08 -21.07
N ILE A 622 16.67 33.22 -21.78
CA ILE A 622 16.74 33.28 -23.26
C ILE A 622 18.13 32.84 -23.74
N ARG A 623 19.19 33.43 -23.21
CA ARG A 623 20.57 33.08 -23.58
C ARG A 623 20.92 31.63 -23.22
N LEU A 624 20.45 31.15 -22.07
CA LEU A 624 20.62 29.76 -21.66
C LEU A 624 19.86 28.79 -22.60
N TYR A 625 18.66 29.15 -23.02
CA TYR A 625 17.85 28.34 -23.94
C TYR A 625 18.44 28.28 -25.35
N GLU A 626 19.06 29.36 -25.85
CA GLU A 626 19.82 29.34 -27.10
C GLU A 626 20.97 28.31 -27.06
N GLU A 627 21.69 28.25 -25.94
CA GLU A 627 22.74 27.25 -25.73
C GLU A 627 22.17 25.84 -25.63
N ALA A 628 21.06 25.65 -24.92
CA ALA A 628 20.36 24.36 -24.85
C ALA A 628 19.94 23.86 -26.25
N ARG A 629 19.45 24.77 -27.12
CA ARG A 629 19.12 24.45 -28.50
C ARG A 629 20.34 24.01 -29.29
N ARG A 630 21.46 24.74 -29.18
CA ARG A 630 22.72 24.37 -29.82
C ARG A 630 23.18 22.97 -29.39
N LEU A 631 23.18 22.69 -28.08
CA LEU A 631 23.56 21.39 -27.52
C LEU A 631 22.63 20.27 -28.01
N PHE A 632 21.32 20.51 -28.03
CA PHE A 632 20.34 19.54 -28.52
C PHE A 632 20.53 19.23 -30.00
N ASP A 633 20.73 20.25 -30.84
CA ASP A 633 20.98 20.07 -32.27
C ASP A 633 22.28 19.27 -32.53
N GLU A 634 23.32 19.51 -31.74
CA GLU A 634 24.54 18.71 -31.75
C GLU A 634 24.29 17.25 -31.35
N GLN A 635 23.54 17.01 -30.27
CA GLN A 635 23.16 15.66 -29.82
C GLN A 635 22.36 14.93 -30.91
N ALA A 636 21.37 15.59 -31.50
CA ALA A 636 20.55 15.04 -32.58
C ALA A 636 21.37 14.69 -33.84
N SER A 637 22.40 15.49 -34.16
CA SER A 637 23.27 15.25 -35.31
C SER A 637 24.17 14.01 -35.13
N ARG A 638 24.66 13.75 -33.91
CA ARG A 638 25.53 12.60 -33.61
C ARG A 638 24.79 11.27 -33.77
N ILE A 639 23.53 11.22 -33.35
CA ILE A 639 22.70 10.00 -33.38
C ILE A 639 22.23 9.69 -34.82
N LYS A 640 21.92 10.70 -35.64
CA LYS A 640 21.58 10.49 -37.07
C LYS A 640 22.72 9.87 -37.88
N GLY A 641 23.98 10.02 -37.46
CA GLY A 641 25.14 9.38 -38.10
C GLY A 641 25.28 7.87 -37.80
N PHE A 642 24.60 7.34 -36.78
CA PHE A 642 24.66 5.93 -36.40
C PHE A 642 23.72 5.04 -37.23
N GLY A 643 22.65 5.59 -37.82
CA GLY A 643 21.66 4.86 -38.63
C GLY A 643 22.05 4.58 -40.09
N GLN A 644 23.31 4.80 -40.48
CA GLN A 644 23.84 4.46 -41.81
C GLN A 644 24.97 3.40 -41.78
N ARG A 645 25.13 2.66 -40.68
CA ARG A 645 26.04 1.51 -40.61
C ARG A 645 25.30 0.22 -40.31
#